data_AF-A0A258RPE8-F1
#
_entry.id   AF-A0A258RPE8-F1
#
_cell.length_a   1.000
_cell.length_b   1.000
_cell.length_c   1.000
_cell.angle_alpha   90.00
_cell.angle_beta   90.00
_cell.angle_gamma   90.00
#
_symmetry.space_group_name_H-M   'P 1'
#
loop_
_entity.id
_entity.type
_entity.pdbx_description
1 polymer ?
#
loop_
_entity_poly.entity_id
_entity_poly.type
_entity_poly.pdbx_seq_one_letter_code
_entity_poly.pdbx_strand_id
1 'polypeptide(L)'
;MRPDILNPLFAEVRALKGVGPGLTKPLERLGLDRVKDILYHFPNSWTYRKAVSRLDVADVGNNIILTVTVMDHRGGSNPRAPLRIFAADLGGNYITLTFFGRNGGWARKQLPVGEKRIISGKLDRYGDELQMVHPDHVVPIDSDASPGLAEPIYPLSDGLTNKRMGQLATMSLQDVPDLAEWIEPTLLSARGWAGWSPSINIVHQKDDQAARDRLAYDELFSNQLAMRLIRAAMDKRTAVQVRGDGSLVSKLQLPFALTGAQQRAIADIEGDLSQSRPMLRLLQGDVGAGKTMVALMALLRGVEAGMQSAMLAPTEILARQHYASLQKLLSGLPINVAILTGREKGSLREATLMGLADGSIHILVGTHAIFQEAVTYKALAVAVIDEQHRFGVSQRLMLSRKGRGVPHLLVMTATPIPRSLALAAYGEMDSSILDELPPGRTPVETRVMSQDRLVELVDGVARHLSAGKQAFWVCPLVEESDKSDLAAAEQRAEQLRLRFGDQVALVHGRMRGPEKDAVMERFVAGETRLLVATTVIEVGVDVPNASLMVIEAADRFGLAQLHQLRGRVGRGSEKSVCILVRSTHIGETARARLALMRETNDGFRIAEEDLKLRGAGELLGTRQSGENPFRVATPEQVRALIGVAADDARLLLDRDGGLDGARGQAARMVLYLFERDAGVATLRGG
;
A
#
# COMPACT_ATOMS: atom_id res chain seq x y z
N MET A 1 24.96 2.65 -16.48
CA MET A 1 24.25 3.54 -17.43
C MET A 1 23.03 2.77 -17.97
N ARG A 2 21.93 3.42 -18.35
CA ARG A 2 20.76 2.71 -18.91
C ARG A 2 21.15 2.13 -20.29
N PRO A 3 20.70 0.92 -20.66
CA PRO A 3 20.92 0.36 -22.00
C PRO A 3 20.30 1.23 -23.09
N ASP A 4 21.03 1.48 -24.17
CA ASP A 4 20.60 2.43 -25.21
C ASP A 4 19.32 2.03 -25.92
N ILE A 5 19.07 0.73 -26.04
CA ILE A 5 17.84 0.17 -26.63
C ILE A 5 16.57 0.61 -25.89
N LEU A 6 16.67 1.01 -24.62
CA LEU A 6 15.55 1.48 -23.83
C LEU A 6 15.37 3.01 -23.90
N ASN A 7 16.32 3.77 -24.45
CA ASN A 7 16.25 5.24 -24.46
C ASN A 7 14.95 5.80 -25.06
N PRO A 8 14.40 5.26 -26.18
CA PRO A 8 13.12 5.73 -26.74
C PRO A 8 11.96 5.67 -25.73
N LEU A 9 11.91 4.61 -24.92
CA LEU A 9 10.85 4.39 -23.94
C LEU A 9 10.88 5.40 -22.77
N PHE A 10 12.02 6.05 -22.55
CA PHE A 10 12.19 7.02 -21.46
C PHE A 10 12.23 8.47 -21.94
N ALA A 11 11.98 8.72 -23.22
CA ALA A 11 11.78 10.05 -23.73
C ALA A 11 10.57 10.72 -23.03
N GLU A 12 10.67 12.02 -22.78
CA GLU A 12 9.56 12.78 -22.20
C GLU A 12 8.38 12.83 -23.17
N VAL A 13 7.17 12.67 -22.66
CA VAL A 13 5.93 12.73 -23.46
C VAL A 13 5.76 14.10 -24.12
N ARG A 14 6.35 15.15 -23.55
CA ARG A 14 6.38 16.51 -24.13
C ARG A 14 7.11 16.58 -25.48
N ALA A 15 8.01 15.63 -25.75
CA ALA A 15 8.69 15.53 -27.04
C ALA A 15 7.84 14.84 -28.11
N LEU A 16 6.74 14.16 -27.73
CA LEU A 16 5.85 13.52 -28.70
C LEU A 16 5.10 14.57 -29.53
N LYS A 17 5.01 14.29 -30.83
CA LYS A 17 4.37 15.19 -31.79
C LYS A 17 2.92 15.49 -31.42
N GLY A 18 2.62 16.76 -31.20
CA GLY A 18 1.28 17.25 -30.86
C GLY A 18 0.96 17.24 -29.36
N VAL A 19 1.91 16.92 -28.47
CA VAL A 19 1.76 17.20 -27.05
C VAL A 19 2.16 18.66 -26.80
N GLY A 20 1.17 19.56 -26.83
CA GLY A 20 1.36 20.97 -26.48
C GLY A 20 1.15 21.25 -24.98
N PRO A 21 1.36 22.50 -24.52
CA PRO A 21 1.24 22.88 -23.10
C PRO A 21 -0.12 22.57 -22.47
N GLY A 22 -1.19 22.54 -23.29
CA GLY A 22 -2.54 22.22 -22.84
C GLY A 22 -2.75 20.73 -22.49
N LEU A 23 -1.95 19.81 -23.07
CA LEU A 23 -2.03 18.38 -22.81
C LEU A 23 -1.07 17.90 -21.72
N THR A 24 -0.06 18.71 -21.39
CA THR A 24 0.94 18.37 -20.36
C THR A 24 0.31 18.16 -18.99
N LYS A 25 -0.53 19.11 -18.52
CA LYS A 25 -1.17 19.01 -17.19
C LYS A 25 -2.11 17.80 -17.06
N PRO A 26 -3.00 17.49 -18.03
CA PRO A 26 -3.81 16.28 -17.99
C PRO A 26 -2.97 14.99 -17.90
N LEU A 27 -1.86 14.91 -18.64
CA LEU A 27 -1.00 13.73 -18.65
C LEU A 27 -0.21 13.58 -17.33
N GLU A 28 0.30 14.68 -16.77
CA GLU A 28 0.95 14.70 -15.45
C GLU A 28 0.01 14.23 -14.33
N ARG A 29 -1.28 14.62 -14.37
CA ARG A 29 -2.30 14.14 -13.41
C ARG A 29 -2.51 12.63 -13.47
N LEU A 30 -2.26 12.01 -14.62
CA LEU A 30 -2.33 10.56 -14.81
C LEU A 30 -0.98 9.86 -14.54
N GLY A 31 0.07 10.60 -14.18
CA GLY A 31 1.42 10.06 -14.02
C GLY A 31 2.05 9.58 -15.34
N LEU A 32 1.71 10.24 -16.45
CA LEU A 32 2.17 9.89 -17.81
C LEU A 32 3.24 10.88 -18.28
N ASP A 33 4.46 10.75 -17.75
CA ASP A 33 5.56 11.68 -18.03
C ASP A 33 6.47 11.22 -19.18
N ARG A 34 6.54 9.90 -19.42
CA ARG A 34 7.46 9.26 -20.39
C ARG A 34 6.72 8.34 -21.36
N VAL A 35 7.34 8.02 -22.50
CA VAL A 35 6.74 7.13 -23.52
C VAL A 35 6.31 5.78 -22.93
N LYS A 36 7.13 5.15 -22.08
CA LYS A 36 6.78 3.91 -21.39
C LYS A 36 5.52 4.04 -20.52
N ASP A 37 5.27 5.22 -19.97
CA ASP A 37 4.15 5.45 -19.07
C ASP A 37 2.84 5.33 -19.84
N ILE A 38 2.82 5.84 -21.07
CA ILE A 38 1.72 5.69 -22.02
C ILE A 38 1.54 4.23 -22.43
N LEU A 39 2.64 3.51 -22.71
CA LEU A 39 2.61 2.08 -23.07
C LEU A 39 2.04 1.19 -21.94
N TYR A 40 2.21 1.59 -20.68
CA TYR A 40 1.65 0.89 -19.53
C TYR A 40 0.30 1.47 -19.07
N HIS A 41 -0.25 2.44 -19.79
CA HIS A 41 -1.58 3.01 -19.54
C HIS A 41 -2.64 2.22 -20.30
N PHE A 42 -3.01 1.06 -19.77
CA PHE A 42 -3.89 0.12 -20.47
C PHE A 42 -5.34 0.61 -20.56
N PRO A 43 -6.09 0.20 -21.60
CA PRO A 43 -7.54 0.35 -21.63
C PRO A 43 -8.18 -0.37 -20.43
N ASN A 44 -9.16 0.27 -19.77
CA ASN A 44 -9.91 -0.34 -18.68
C ASN A 44 -11.16 -1.09 -19.15
N SER A 45 -11.63 -0.76 -20.36
CA SER A 45 -12.82 -1.33 -20.97
C SER A 45 -12.75 -1.18 -22.49
N TRP A 46 -13.64 -1.89 -23.18
CA TRP A 46 -13.70 -1.92 -24.63
C TRP A 46 -15.12 -1.67 -25.09
N THR A 47 -15.28 -0.79 -26.08
CA THR A 47 -16.55 -0.61 -26.78
C THR A 47 -16.57 -1.50 -28.01
N TYR A 48 -17.36 -2.56 -27.96
CA TYR A 48 -17.60 -3.44 -29.10
C TYR A 48 -18.76 -2.94 -29.94
N ARG A 49 -18.59 -3.02 -31.25
CA ARG A 49 -19.55 -2.54 -32.24
C ARG A 49 -19.80 -3.58 -33.30
N LYS A 50 -21.06 -3.68 -33.72
CA LYS A 50 -21.47 -4.53 -34.84
C LYS A 50 -21.56 -3.67 -36.10
N ALA A 51 -20.75 -3.97 -37.12
CA ALA A 51 -20.95 -3.37 -38.44
C ALA A 51 -22.18 -3.99 -39.09
N VAL A 52 -23.14 -3.16 -39.48
CA VAL A 52 -24.40 -3.58 -40.10
C VAL A 52 -24.62 -2.82 -41.40
N SER A 53 -25.16 -3.50 -42.42
CA SER A 53 -25.50 -2.89 -43.71
C SER A 53 -26.94 -2.37 -43.75
N ARG A 54 -27.81 -2.88 -42.87
CA ARG A 54 -29.23 -2.53 -42.75
C ARG A 54 -29.61 -2.44 -41.28
N LEU A 55 -30.57 -1.57 -40.97
CA LEU A 55 -31.20 -1.47 -39.66
C LEU A 55 -32.09 -2.69 -39.40
N ASP A 56 -31.94 -3.27 -38.22
CA ASP A 56 -32.73 -4.39 -37.75
C ASP A 56 -33.13 -4.16 -36.29
N VAL A 57 -34.38 -4.49 -35.95
CA VAL A 57 -34.88 -4.43 -34.57
C VAL A 57 -34.14 -5.42 -33.66
N ALA A 58 -33.59 -6.50 -34.23
CA ALA A 58 -32.75 -7.46 -33.49
C ALA A 58 -31.46 -6.82 -32.93
N ASP A 59 -31.02 -5.69 -33.48
CA ASP A 59 -29.82 -4.97 -33.03
C ASP A 59 -30.11 -3.89 -31.97
N VAL A 60 -31.37 -3.70 -31.56
CA VAL A 60 -31.74 -2.77 -30.49
C VAL A 60 -31.04 -3.18 -29.18
N GLY A 61 -30.40 -2.20 -28.54
CA GLY A 61 -29.58 -2.39 -27.34
C GLY A 61 -28.08 -2.54 -27.63
N ASN A 62 -27.69 -2.84 -28.88
CA ASN A 62 -26.29 -2.98 -29.27
C ASN A 62 -25.72 -1.67 -29.83
N ASN A 63 -24.40 -1.52 -29.74
CA ASN A 63 -23.68 -0.48 -30.47
C ASN A 63 -23.46 -0.94 -31.91
N ILE A 64 -23.95 -0.18 -32.88
CA ILE A 64 -23.83 -0.51 -34.30
C ILE A 64 -23.00 0.53 -35.05
N ILE A 65 -22.37 0.11 -36.15
CA ILE A 65 -21.78 0.98 -37.16
C ILE A 65 -22.59 0.81 -38.45
N LEU A 66 -23.10 1.90 -38.98
CA LEU A 66 -23.99 1.88 -40.14
C LEU A 66 -23.72 3.08 -41.05
N THR A 67 -23.82 2.88 -42.36
CA THR A 67 -23.87 3.98 -43.32
C THR A 67 -25.32 4.43 -43.51
N VAL A 68 -25.56 5.72 -43.29
CA VAL A 68 -26.88 6.34 -43.46
C VAL A 68 -26.81 7.53 -44.41
N THR A 69 -27.91 7.80 -45.10
CA THR A 69 -28.14 9.03 -45.88
C THR A 69 -29.00 9.97 -45.04
N VAL A 70 -28.52 11.19 -44.80
CA VAL A 70 -29.28 12.19 -44.03
C VAL A 70 -30.43 12.73 -44.88
N MET A 71 -31.66 12.66 -44.36
CA MET A 71 -32.87 12.98 -45.12
C MET A 71 -33.47 14.33 -44.71
N ASP A 72 -33.58 14.60 -43.41
CA ASP A 72 -34.25 15.80 -42.90
C ASP A 72 -33.78 16.17 -41.48
N HIS A 73 -33.86 17.45 -41.14
CA HIS A 73 -33.57 17.98 -39.80
C HIS A 73 -34.82 18.62 -39.21
N ARG A 74 -35.28 18.11 -38.07
CA ARG A 74 -36.36 18.74 -37.30
C ARG A 74 -35.87 19.15 -35.91
N GLY A 75 -35.92 20.44 -35.63
CA GLY A 75 -35.72 20.98 -34.29
C GLY A 75 -36.98 21.73 -33.84
N GLY A 76 -37.25 21.75 -32.55
CA GLY A 76 -38.31 22.60 -32.00
C GLY A 76 -37.89 24.08 -31.99
N SER A 77 -38.88 24.99 -31.98
CA SER A 77 -38.66 26.45 -31.92
C SER A 77 -38.05 26.92 -30.59
N ASN A 78 -38.02 26.07 -29.56
CA ASN A 78 -37.47 26.33 -28.24
C ASN A 78 -35.98 25.92 -28.18
N PRO A 79 -35.06 26.75 -27.65
CA PRO A 79 -33.64 26.41 -27.46
C PRO A 79 -33.36 25.14 -26.65
N ARG A 80 -34.32 24.65 -25.85
CA ARG A 80 -34.22 23.40 -25.09
C ARG A 80 -34.79 22.17 -25.81
N ALA A 81 -35.44 22.33 -26.95
CA ALA A 81 -35.99 21.20 -27.70
C ALA A 81 -34.87 20.35 -28.32
N PRO A 82 -34.97 19.02 -28.32
CA PRO A 82 -33.98 18.17 -28.98
C PRO A 82 -33.98 18.41 -30.49
N LEU A 83 -32.79 18.34 -31.09
CA LEU A 83 -32.65 18.23 -32.52
C LEU A 83 -32.80 16.77 -32.93
N ARG A 84 -33.74 16.49 -33.83
CA ARG A 84 -33.92 15.19 -34.46
C ARG A 84 -33.46 15.25 -35.91
N ILE A 85 -32.59 14.35 -36.29
CA ILE A 85 -32.08 14.19 -37.65
C ILE A 85 -32.59 12.85 -38.17
N PHE A 86 -33.41 12.89 -39.21
CA PHE A 86 -33.93 11.69 -39.86
C PHE A 86 -32.92 11.24 -40.90
N ALA A 87 -32.54 9.97 -40.83
CA ALA A 87 -31.65 9.35 -41.79
C ALA A 87 -32.20 7.99 -42.23
N ALA A 88 -31.76 7.51 -43.38
CA ALA A 88 -32.12 6.19 -43.88
C ALA A 88 -30.87 5.34 -44.16
N ASP A 89 -30.94 4.05 -43.88
CA ASP A 89 -29.89 3.10 -44.28
C ASP A 89 -29.87 2.89 -45.82
N LEU A 90 -28.95 2.07 -46.31
CA LEU A 90 -28.88 1.72 -47.75
C LEU A 90 -30.06 0.87 -48.23
N GLY A 91 -30.82 0.26 -47.32
CA GLY A 91 -32.03 -0.51 -47.61
C GLY A 91 -33.31 0.31 -47.60
N GLY A 92 -33.26 1.59 -47.22
CA GLY A 92 -34.43 2.47 -47.09
C GLY A 92 -35.11 2.46 -45.72
N ASN A 93 -34.56 1.77 -44.71
CA ASN A 93 -35.09 1.80 -43.35
C ASN A 93 -34.69 3.09 -42.65
N TYR A 94 -35.61 3.65 -41.86
CA TYR A 94 -35.41 4.94 -41.20
C TYR A 94 -34.85 4.81 -39.78
N ILE A 95 -33.99 5.76 -39.40
CA ILE A 95 -33.49 5.97 -38.05
C ILE A 95 -33.55 7.45 -37.69
N THR A 96 -33.94 7.73 -36.45
CA THR A 96 -33.93 9.08 -35.89
C THR A 96 -32.70 9.29 -35.00
N LEU A 97 -31.80 10.20 -35.39
CA LEU A 97 -30.66 10.60 -34.56
C LEU A 97 -31.07 11.78 -33.67
N THR A 98 -31.04 11.60 -32.36
CA THR A 98 -31.52 12.60 -31.40
C THR A 98 -30.37 13.25 -30.64
N PHE A 99 -30.31 14.58 -30.64
CA PHE A 99 -29.32 15.38 -29.92
C PHE A 99 -30.01 16.34 -28.95
N PHE A 100 -29.68 16.25 -27.67
CA PHE A 100 -30.13 17.18 -26.64
C PHE A 100 -29.11 18.31 -26.39
N GLY A 101 -29.57 19.47 -25.93
CA GLY A 101 -28.72 20.58 -25.46
C GLY A 101 -27.96 21.35 -26.56
N ARG A 102 -26.81 21.95 -26.18
CA ARG A 102 -26.00 22.85 -27.05
C ARG A 102 -25.34 22.15 -28.25
N ASN A 103 -25.48 20.83 -28.38
CA ASN A 103 -24.83 20.02 -29.42
C ASN A 103 -25.56 20.08 -30.78
N GLY A 104 -26.76 20.67 -30.87
CA GLY A 104 -27.54 20.72 -32.11
C GLY A 104 -26.85 21.48 -33.26
N GLY A 105 -26.09 22.53 -32.96
CA GLY A 105 -25.33 23.27 -33.99
C GLY A 105 -24.21 22.46 -34.62
N TRP A 106 -23.49 21.68 -33.81
CA TRP A 106 -22.43 20.77 -34.28
C TRP A 106 -23.00 19.63 -35.11
N ALA A 107 -24.11 19.03 -34.67
CA ALA A 107 -24.76 17.92 -35.35
C ALA A 107 -25.25 18.32 -36.76
N ARG A 108 -25.89 19.50 -36.93
CA ARG A 108 -26.31 19.99 -38.25
C ARG A 108 -25.15 20.17 -39.23
N LYS A 109 -23.96 20.54 -38.73
CA LYS A 109 -22.76 20.71 -39.56
C LYS A 109 -22.15 19.38 -39.97
N GLN A 110 -22.16 18.38 -39.08
CA GLN A 110 -21.61 17.05 -39.35
C GLN A 110 -22.52 16.17 -40.20
N LEU A 111 -23.83 16.38 -40.13
CA LEU A 111 -24.87 15.64 -40.85
C LEU A 111 -25.59 16.56 -41.84
N PRO A 112 -24.97 17.03 -42.94
CA PRO A 112 -25.69 17.80 -43.94
C PRO A 112 -26.72 16.94 -44.68
N VAL A 113 -27.90 17.51 -44.96
CA VAL A 113 -29.00 16.83 -45.67
C VAL A 113 -28.56 16.43 -47.07
N GLY A 114 -28.88 15.19 -47.47
CA GLY A 114 -28.54 14.60 -48.76
C GLY A 114 -27.19 13.87 -48.79
N GLU A 115 -26.32 14.06 -47.79
CA GLU A 115 -25.04 13.37 -47.75
C GLU A 115 -25.10 12.04 -47.00
N LYS A 116 -24.21 11.13 -47.40
CA LYS A 116 -24.00 9.87 -46.69
C LYS A 116 -22.97 10.04 -45.57
N ARG A 117 -23.21 9.39 -44.44
CA ARG A 117 -22.34 9.39 -43.26
C ARG A 117 -22.28 8.00 -42.67
N ILE A 118 -21.11 7.66 -42.13
CA ILE A 118 -20.96 6.51 -41.24
C ILE A 118 -21.27 7.01 -39.84
N ILE A 119 -22.26 6.40 -39.21
CA ILE A 119 -22.65 6.68 -37.83
C ILE A 119 -22.34 5.47 -36.95
N SER A 120 -21.99 5.74 -35.70
CA SER A 120 -21.88 4.72 -34.67
C SER A 120 -22.53 5.16 -33.39
N GLY A 121 -23.19 4.23 -32.71
CA GLY A 121 -23.74 4.44 -31.38
C GLY A 121 -24.71 3.33 -31.00
N LYS A 122 -25.29 3.45 -29.82
CA LYS A 122 -26.30 2.50 -29.34
C LYS A 122 -27.59 2.66 -30.12
N LEU A 123 -28.03 1.59 -30.79
CA LEU A 123 -29.35 1.54 -31.39
C LEU A 123 -30.38 1.35 -30.27
N ASP A 124 -31.38 2.21 -30.25
CA ASP A 124 -32.47 2.20 -29.28
C ASP A 124 -33.81 2.28 -30.00
N ARG A 125 -34.90 2.05 -29.29
CA ARG A 125 -36.26 2.08 -29.85
C ARG A 125 -37.17 2.93 -28.99
N TYR A 126 -37.81 3.93 -29.60
CA TYR A 126 -38.82 4.76 -28.96
C TYR A 126 -40.16 4.58 -29.65
N GLY A 127 -41.08 3.87 -28.99
CA GLY A 127 -42.30 3.38 -29.64
C GLY A 127 -41.93 2.38 -30.75
N ASP A 128 -42.35 2.68 -31.99
CA ASP A 128 -42.04 1.88 -33.18
C ASP A 128 -40.86 2.43 -34.00
N GLU A 129 -40.28 3.58 -33.60
CA GLU A 129 -39.17 4.19 -34.31
C GLU A 129 -37.82 3.72 -33.76
N LEU A 130 -36.91 3.32 -34.66
CA LEU A 130 -35.51 3.13 -34.35
C LEU A 130 -34.84 4.50 -34.17
N GLN A 131 -34.08 4.65 -33.11
CA GLN A 131 -33.39 5.88 -32.79
C GLN A 131 -31.95 5.62 -32.31
N MET A 132 -31.11 6.65 -32.44
CA MET A 132 -29.80 6.69 -31.82
C MET A 132 -29.65 8.04 -31.13
N VAL A 133 -29.58 8.00 -29.80
CA VAL A 133 -29.41 9.21 -28.99
C VAL A 133 -27.92 9.49 -28.87
N HIS A 134 -27.49 10.68 -29.30
CA HIS A 134 -26.08 11.10 -29.30
C HIS A 134 -25.12 10.04 -29.89
N PRO A 135 -25.11 9.82 -31.21
CA PRO A 135 -24.13 8.95 -31.87
C PRO A 135 -22.70 9.27 -31.41
N ASP A 136 -21.95 8.23 -31.04
CA ASP A 136 -20.55 8.30 -30.61
C ASP A 136 -19.65 8.84 -31.73
N HIS A 137 -19.91 8.38 -32.97
CA HIS A 137 -19.16 8.78 -34.15
C HIS A 137 -20.10 9.18 -35.28
N VAL A 138 -19.73 10.25 -35.97
CA VAL A 138 -20.34 10.71 -37.22
C VAL A 138 -19.21 11.14 -38.13
N VAL A 139 -18.95 10.35 -39.17
CA VAL A 139 -17.82 10.59 -40.09
C VAL A 139 -18.24 10.49 -41.56
N PRO A 140 -17.57 11.23 -42.47
CA PRO A 140 -17.71 11.02 -43.91
C PRO A 140 -17.34 9.60 -44.34
N ILE A 141 -17.90 9.10 -45.44
CA ILE A 141 -17.60 7.76 -45.98
C ILE A 141 -16.10 7.62 -46.31
N ASP A 142 -15.50 8.65 -46.92
CA ASP A 142 -14.12 8.62 -47.41
C ASP A 142 -13.09 9.01 -46.33
N SER A 143 -13.46 8.89 -45.06
CA SER A 143 -12.61 9.25 -43.93
C SER A 143 -11.92 8.02 -43.36
N ASP A 144 -10.58 8.08 -43.22
CA ASP A 144 -9.78 7.10 -42.45
C ASP A 144 -10.18 7.02 -40.97
N ALA A 145 -11.05 7.92 -40.50
CA ALA A 145 -11.56 7.95 -39.13
C ALA A 145 -12.81 7.08 -38.90
N SER A 146 -13.08 6.10 -39.77
CA SER A 146 -14.18 5.15 -39.56
C SER A 146 -14.01 4.41 -38.22
N PRO A 147 -15.08 4.30 -37.40
CA PRO A 147 -14.98 3.63 -36.11
C PRO A 147 -14.65 2.15 -36.28
N GLY A 148 -13.70 1.65 -35.48
CA GLY A 148 -13.35 0.23 -35.45
C GLY A 148 -14.43 -0.62 -34.77
N LEU A 149 -14.42 -1.93 -35.06
CA LEU A 149 -15.30 -2.93 -34.44
C LEU A 149 -15.08 -3.06 -32.93
N ALA A 150 -13.86 -2.79 -32.47
CA ALA A 150 -13.52 -2.72 -31.05
C ALA A 150 -12.70 -1.44 -30.84
N GLU A 151 -13.10 -0.62 -29.88
CA GLU A 151 -12.38 0.60 -29.51
C GLU A 151 -11.96 0.54 -28.04
N PRO A 152 -10.67 0.75 -27.74
CA PRO A 152 -10.19 0.78 -26.37
C PRO A 152 -10.68 2.04 -25.65
N ILE A 153 -11.10 1.89 -24.41
CA ILE A 153 -11.45 2.99 -23.51
C ILE A 153 -10.37 3.10 -22.44
N TYR A 154 -9.65 4.22 -22.47
CA TYR A 154 -8.58 4.52 -21.53
C TYR A 154 -9.09 5.28 -20.31
N PRO A 155 -8.45 5.15 -19.14
CA PRO A 155 -8.61 6.10 -18.05
C PRO A 155 -8.21 7.50 -18.51
N LEU A 156 -9.02 8.52 -18.19
CA LEU A 156 -8.82 9.90 -18.64
C LEU A 156 -8.77 10.88 -17.47
N SER A 157 -8.14 12.02 -17.69
CA SER A 157 -8.17 13.19 -16.82
C SER A 157 -8.86 14.36 -17.53
N ASP A 158 -9.37 15.32 -16.76
CA ASP A 158 -10.04 16.49 -17.31
C ASP A 158 -9.12 17.26 -18.28
N GLY A 159 -9.64 17.54 -19.48
CA GLY A 159 -8.88 18.12 -20.60
C GLY A 159 -8.25 17.11 -21.59
N LEU A 160 -8.39 15.79 -21.35
CA LEU A 160 -7.91 14.73 -22.26
C LEU A 160 -9.09 13.91 -22.81
N THR A 161 -9.08 13.64 -24.12
CA THR A 161 -10.11 12.80 -24.78
C THR A 161 -9.61 11.40 -25.08
N ASN A 162 -10.51 10.40 -25.11
CA ASN A 162 -10.16 9.02 -25.43
C ASN A 162 -9.45 8.89 -26.78
N LYS A 163 -9.96 9.59 -27.81
CA LYS A 163 -9.34 9.65 -29.13
C LYS A 163 -7.90 10.16 -29.08
N ARG A 164 -7.64 11.19 -28.28
CA ARG A 164 -6.29 11.75 -28.15
C ARG A 164 -5.36 10.77 -27.40
N MET A 165 -5.85 10.11 -26.35
CA MET A 165 -5.09 9.09 -25.63
C MET A 165 -4.74 7.91 -26.54
N GLY A 166 -5.69 7.41 -27.35
CA GLY A 166 -5.44 6.35 -28.32
C GLY A 166 -4.43 6.72 -29.40
N GLN A 167 -4.42 7.98 -29.86
CA GLN A 167 -3.37 8.48 -30.77
C GLN A 167 -1.99 8.46 -30.11
N LEU A 168 -1.90 8.93 -28.85
CA LEU A 168 -0.65 8.91 -28.10
C LEU A 168 -0.16 7.46 -27.89
N ALA A 169 -1.04 6.54 -27.52
CA ALA A 169 -0.71 5.11 -27.40
C ALA A 169 -0.18 4.55 -28.73
N THR A 170 -0.87 4.81 -29.84
CA THR A 170 -0.44 4.35 -31.18
C THR A 170 0.92 4.91 -31.58
N MET A 171 1.18 6.19 -31.27
CA MET A 171 2.49 6.80 -31.51
C MET A 171 3.57 6.15 -30.64
N SER A 172 3.30 5.95 -29.35
CA SER A 172 4.23 5.29 -28.43
C SER A 172 4.52 3.84 -28.82
N LEU A 173 3.58 3.13 -29.46
CA LEU A 173 3.80 1.78 -29.99
C LEU A 173 4.86 1.73 -31.10
N GLN A 174 5.08 2.84 -31.83
CA GLN A 174 6.10 2.91 -32.88
C GLN A 174 7.53 2.89 -32.31
N ASP A 175 7.70 3.33 -31.06
CA ASP A 175 8.98 3.40 -30.37
C ASP A 175 9.28 2.15 -29.53
N VAL A 176 8.45 1.10 -29.63
CA VAL A 176 8.62 -0.16 -28.89
C VAL A 176 9.81 -0.94 -29.48
N PRO A 177 10.92 -1.11 -28.74
CA PRO A 177 12.06 -1.88 -29.23
C PRO A 177 11.74 -3.38 -29.26
N ASP A 178 12.51 -4.12 -30.05
CA ASP A 178 12.54 -5.59 -29.96
C ASP A 178 13.46 -6.00 -28.81
N LEU A 179 12.88 -6.53 -27.73
CA LEU A 179 13.61 -6.94 -26.54
C LEU A 179 13.71 -8.46 -26.48
N ALA A 180 14.92 -8.94 -26.16
CA ALA A 180 15.12 -10.36 -25.85
C ALA A 180 14.25 -10.79 -24.66
N GLU A 181 13.79 -12.03 -24.68
CA GLU A 181 12.88 -12.57 -23.67
C GLU A 181 13.64 -12.95 -22.38
N TRP A 182 13.09 -12.54 -21.23
CA TRP A 182 13.61 -12.81 -19.89
C TRP A 182 12.85 -13.91 -19.15
N ILE A 183 11.62 -14.22 -19.56
CA ILE A 183 10.82 -15.32 -19.02
C ILE A 183 11.47 -16.65 -19.43
N GLU A 184 11.48 -17.61 -18.51
CA GLU A 184 12.00 -18.95 -18.83
C GLU A 184 11.17 -19.61 -19.97
N PRO A 185 11.81 -20.23 -20.98
CA PRO A 185 11.11 -20.71 -22.18
C PRO A 185 9.97 -21.70 -21.93
N THR A 186 10.12 -22.61 -20.97
CA THR A 186 9.06 -23.57 -20.61
C THR A 186 7.90 -22.88 -19.92
N LEU A 187 8.18 -21.88 -19.06
CA LEU A 187 7.14 -21.07 -18.43
C LEU A 187 6.36 -20.24 -19.45
N LEU A 188 7.07 -19.56 -20.37
CA LEU A 188 6.47 -18.76 -21.44
C LEU A 188 5.54 -19.62 -22.31
N SER A 189 6.01 -20.81 -22.72
CA SER A 189 5.24 -21.75 -23.53
C SER A 189 4.05 -22.34 -22.77
N ALA A 190 4.23 -22.76 -21.51
CA ALA A 190 3.16 -23.33 -20.70
C ALA A 190 2.01 -22.35 -20.43
N ARG A 191 2.32 -21.04 -20.36
CA ARG A 191 1.33 -19.99 -20.18
C ARG A 191 0.71 -19.49 -21.48
N GLY A 192 1.22 -19.92 -22.64
CA GLY A 192 0.79 -19.41 -23.95
C GLY A 192 1.06 -17.91 -24.12
N TRP A 193 2.09 -17.40 -23.44
CA TRP A 193 2.43 -15.99 -23.45
C TRP A 193 3.25 -15.62 -24.70
N ALA A 194 2.97 -14.44 -25.25
CA ALA A 194 3.80 -13.84 -26.28
C ALA A 194 5.00 -13.10 -25.66
N GLY A 195 5.98 -12.74 -26.49
CA GLY A 195 7.10 -11.89 -26.07
C GLY A 195 6.65 -10.48 -25.67
N TRP A 196 7.59 -9.65 -25.23
CA TRP A 196 7.28 -8.31 -24.69
C TRP A 196 6.65 -7.36 -25.69
N SER A 197 7.34 -7.12 -26.81
CA SER A 197 6.86 -6.19 -27.83
C SER A 197 5.49 -6.62 -28.40
N PRO A 198 5.24 -7.91 -28.71
CA PRO A 198 3.89 -8.38 -29.07
C PRO A 198 2.84 -8.15 -27.99
N SER A 199 3.15 -8.43 -26.72
CA SER A 199 2.19 -8.28 -25.62
C SER A 199 1.79 -6.83 -25.38
N ILE A 200 2.75 -5.90 -25.46
CA ILE A 200 2.49 -4.45 -25.40
C ILE A 200 1.56 -4.03 -26.55
N ASN A 201 1.82 -4.47 -27.78
CA ASN A 201 0.96 -4.15 -28.91
C ASN A 201 -0.47 -4.71 -28.73
N ILE A 202 -0.57 -5.97 -28.29
CA ILE A 202 -1.84 -6.66 -28.12
C ILE A 202 -2.76 -5.93 -27.13
N VAL A 203 -2.24 -5.47 -25.98
CA VAL A 203 -3.05 -4.88 -24.90
C VAL A 203 -3.76 -3.58 -25.31
N HIS A 204 -3.20 -2.87 -26.29
CA HIS A 204 -3.78 -1.64 -26.85
C HIS A 204 -4.71 -1.89 -28.05
N GLN A 205 -4.71 -3.11 -28.62
CA GLN A 205 -5.46 -3.47 -29.82
C GLN A 205 -6.64 -4.41 -29.54
N LYS A 206 -6.57 -5.26 -28.52
CA LYS A 206 -7.65 -6.14 -28.10
C LYS A 206 -7.65 -6.43 -26.60
N ASP A 207 -8.81 -6.85 -26.11
CA ASP A 207 -9.02 -7.27 -24.72
C ASP A 207 -8.45 -8.67 -24.49
N ASP A 208 -7.13 -8.77 -24.32
CA ASP A 208 -6.42 -10.05 -24.18
C ASP A 208 -5.91 -10.25 -22.75
N GLN A 209 -6.41 -11.28 -22.08
CA GLN A 209 -6.01 -11.58 -20.71
C GLN A 209 -4.58 -12.11 -20.63
N ALA A 210 -4.13 -12.90 -21.61
CA ALA A 210 -2.79 -13.49 -21.60
C ALA A 210 -1.71 -12.40 -21.73
N ALA A 211 -1.91 -11.41 -22.60
CA ALA A 211 -1.01 -10.26 -22.71
C ALA A 211 -0.96 -9.42 -21.42
N ARG A 212 -2.11 -9.19 -20.76
CA ARG A 212 -2.17 -8.48 -19.47
C ARG A 212 -1.45 -9.24 -18.37
N ASP A 213 -1.69 -10.55 -18.25
CA ASP A 213 -1.05 -11.40 -17.25
C ASP A 213 0.46 -11.48 -17.46
N ARG A 214 0.90 -11.55 -18.72
CA ARG A 214 2.31 -11.54 -19.09
C ARG A 214 2.99 -10.23 -18.70
N LEU A 215 2.37 -9.08 -18.96
CA LEU A 215 2.95 -7.77 -18.60
C LEU A 215 2.91 -7.51 -17.08
N ALA A 216 1.87 -7.99 -16.39
CA ALA A 216 1.83 -8.01 -14.94
C ALA A 216 2.94 -8.91 -14.36
N TYR A 217 3.17 -10.07 -14.96
CA TYR A 217 4.26 -10.96 -14.60
C TYR A 217 5.62 -10.26 -14.68
N ASP A 218 5.91 -9.51 -15.75
CA ASP A 218 7.19 -8.81 -15.88
C ASP A 218 7.47 -7.86 -14.73
N GLU A 219 6.45 -7.12 -14.27
CA GLU A 219 6.58 -6.21 -13.15
C GLU A 219 6.93 -6.97 -11.86
N LEU A 220 6.23 -8.09 -11.61
CA LEU A 220 6.44 -8.94 -10.45
C LEU A 220 7.82 -9.61 -10.49
N PHE A 221 8.20 -10.16 -11.64
CA PHE A 221 9.51 -10.77 -11.87
C PHE A 221 10.64 -9.77 -11.68
N SER A 222 10.52 -8.55 -12.23
CA SER A 222 11.53 -7.50 -12.04
C SER A 222 11.72 -7.16 -10.55
N ASN A 223 10.63 -7.12 -9.79
CA ASN A 223 10.68 -6.84 -8.36
C ASN A 223 11.35 -8.00 -7.59
N GLN A 224 10.95 -9.25 -7.86
CA GLN A 224 11.53 -10.43 -7.23
C GLN A 224 13.03 -10.57 -7.55
N LEU A 225 13.41 -10.36 -8.81
CA LEU A 225 14.80 -10.38 -9.24
C LEU A 225 15.63 -9.29 -8.56
N ALA A 226 15.13 -8.05 -8.51
CA ALA A 226 15.82 -6.96 -7.83
C ALA A 226 16.09 -7.27 -6.35
N MET A 227 15.09 -7.81 -5.65
CA MET A 227 15.23 -8.20 -4.24
C MET A 227 16.28 -9.30 -4.06
N ARG A 228 16.28 -10.32 -4.93
CA ARG A 228 17.30 -11.38 -4.89
C ARG A 228 18.71 -10.87 -5.18
N LEU A 229 18.89 -9.94 -6.12
CA LEU A 229 20.19 -9.34 -6.43
C LEU A 229 20.73 -8.51 -5.26
N ILE A 230 19.87 -7.72 -4.62
CA ILE A 230 20.21 -6.98 -3.40
C ILE A 230 20.66 -7.95 -2.31
N ARG A 231 19.92 -9.06 -2.13
CA ARG A 231 20.28 -10.12 -1.18
C ARG A 231 21.62 -10.76 -1.51
N ALA A 232 21.84 -11.21 -2.75
CA ALA A 232 23.11 -11.82 -3.15
C ALA A 232 24.30 -10.88 -2.92
N ALA A 233 24.11 -9.58 -3.17
CA ALA A 233 25.11 -8.55 -2.86
C ALA A 233 25.32 -8.36 -1.34
N MET A 234 24.28 -8.54 -0.53
CA MET A 234 24.36 -8.52 0.94
C MET A 234 24.99 -9.77 1.52
N ASP A 235 24.69 -10.96 0.98
CA ASP A 235 25.24 -12.25 1.44
C ASP A 235 26.76 -12.33 1.17
N LYS A 236 27.28 -11.58 0.19
CA LYS A 236 28.73 -11.37 0.01
C LYS A 236 29.38 -10.55 1.14
N ARG A 237 28.60 -9.83 1.95
CA ARG A 237 29.12 -9.05 3.08
C ARG A 237 29.04 -9.91 4.35
N THR A 238 30.16 -10.02 5.05
CA THR A 238 30.25 -10.79 6.29
C THR A 238 29.69 -9.98 7.47
N ALA A 239 28.76 -10.58 8.21
CA ALA A 239 28.41 -10.12 9.56
C ALA A 239 29.41 -10.66 10.58
N VAL A 240 29.48 -10.00 11.73
CA VAL A 240 30.21 -10.51 12.89
C VAL A 240 29.33 -11.57 13.54
N GLN A 241 29.82 -12.81 13.65
CA GLN A 241 29.10 -13.87 14.36
C GLN A 241 28.86 -13.47 15.82
N VAL A 242 27.61 -13.51 16.24
CA VAL A 242 27.19 -13.20 17.61
C VAL A 242 26.90 -14.51 18.33
N ARG A 243 27.77 -14.87 19.28
CA ARG A 243 27.56 -16.00 20.18
C ARG A 243 27.58 -15.50 21.62
N GLY A 244 26.40 -15.41 22.22
CA GLY A 244 26.28 -15.11 23.64
C GLY A 244 26.69 -16.31 24.50
N ASP A 245 27.27 -16.05 25.65
CA ASP A 245 27.65 -17.07 26.64
C ASP A 245 26.49 -17.45 27.58
N GLY A 246 25.33 -16.79 27.48
CA GLY A 246 24.17 -17.02 28.34
C GLY A 246 24.31 -16.48 29.75
N SER A 247 25.40 -15.77 30.08
CA SER A 247 25.66 -15.26 31.41
C SER A 247 24.69 -14.15 31.84
N LEU A 248 24.14 -13.38 30.89
CA LEU A 248 23.15 -12.33 31.14
C LEU A 248 21.74 -12.89 31.02
N VAL A 249 21.48 -13.72 30.00
CA VAL A 249 20.16 -14.30 29.75
C VAL A 249 19.71 -15.23 30.90
N SER A 250 20.63 -16.01 31.48
CA SER A 250 20.31 -16.88 32.63
C SER A 250 19.98 -16.12 33.92
N LYS A 251 20.40 -14.86 34.04
CA LYS A 251 20.16 -14.01 35.24
C LYS A 251 18.91 -13.15 35.12
N LEU A 252 18.25 -13.15 33.97
CA LEU A 252 17.00 -12.43 33.75
C LEU A 252 15.88 -13.04 34.61
N GLN A 253 15.32 -12.23 35.50
CA GLN A 253 14.14 -12.62 36.27
C GLN A 253 12.88 -12.15 35.55
N LEU A 254 12.25 -13.06 34.81
CA LEU A 254 11.00 -12.78 34.12
C LEU A 254 9.81 -12.99 35.04
N PRO A 255 8.86 -12.04 35.12
CA PRO A 255 7.64 -12.20 35.92
C PRO A 255 6.62 -13.17 35.29
N PHE A 256 6.96 -13.81 34.16
CA PHE A 256 6.11 -14.71 33.40
C PHE A 256 6.95 -15.78 32.70
N ALA A 257 6.32 -16.92 32.38
CA ALA A 257 6.92 -17.94 31.53
C ALA A 257 6.82 -17.55 30.05
N LEU A 258 7.88 -17.85 29.28
CA LEU A 258 7.86 -17.68 27.83
C LEU A 258 6.90 -18.68 27.18
N THR A 259 6.18 -18.24 26.15
CA THR A 259 5.35 -19.13 25.33
C THR A 259 6.20 -20.03 24.44
N GLY A 260 5.62 -21.11 23.92
CA GLY A 260 6.31 -21.99 22.96
C GLY A 260 6.71 -21.22 21.70
N ALA A 261 5.83 -20.33 21.22
CA ALA A 261 6.12 -19.47 20.08
C ALA A 261 7.29 -18.52 20.32
N GLN A 262 7.39 -17.93 21.52
CA GLN A 262 8.52 -17.08 21.90
C GLN A 262 9.83 -17.88 21.94
N GLN A 263 9.82 -19.09 22.51
CA GLN A 263 10.99 -19.96 22.56
C GLN A 263 11.48 -20.37 21.15
N ARG A 264 10.55 -20.74 20.25
CA ARG A 264 10.88 -21.03 18.84
C ARG A 264 11.51 -19.82 18.14
N ALA A 265 10.90 -18.64 18.28
CA ALA A 265 11.42 -17.41 17.67
C ALA A 265 12.80 -17.02 18.20
N ILE A 266 13.05 -17.19 19.50
CA ILE A 266 14.38 -16.96 20.11
C ILE A 266 15.41 -17.92 19.51
N ALA A 267 15.09 -19.21 19.40
CA ALA A 267 15.99 -20.20 18.83
C ALA A 267 16.32 -19.92 17.35
N ASP A 268 15.33 -19.52 16.56
CA ASP A 268 15.53 -19.09 15.17
C ASP A 268 16.50 -17.90 15.07
N ILE A 269 16.28 -16.88 15.90
CA ILE A 269 17.12 -15.68 15.94
C ILE A 269 18.55 -16.03 16.37
N GLU A 270 18.71 -16.85 17.41
CA GLU A 270 20.03 -17.28 17.88
C GLU A 270 20.78 -18.09 16.81
N GLY A 271 20.06 -18.95 16.08
CA GLY A 271 20.59 -19.66 14.92
C GLY A 271 21.17 -18.70 13.88
N ASP A 272 20.42 -17.68 13.49
CA ASP A 272 20.85 -16.68 12.50
C ASP A 272 21.98 -15.78 13.01
N LEU A 273 21.94 -15.37 14.30
CA LEU A 273 22.99 -14.58 14.95
C LEU A 273 24.34 -15.29 14.95
N SER A 274 24.35 -16.62 15.01
CA SER A 274 25.57 -17.43 15.02
C SER A 274 26.24 -17.57 13.65
N GLN A 275 25.56 -17.16 12.57
CA GLN A 275 26.04 -17.27 11.20
C GLN A 275 26.92 -16.07 10.80
N SER A 276 27.82 -16.28 9.83
CA SER A 276 28.61 -15.20 9.22
C SER A 276 27.81 -14.35 8.22
N ARG A 277 26.55 -14.73 7.95
CA ARG A 277 25.60 -14.01 7.10
C ARG A 277 24.80 -13.03 7.97
N PRO A 278 24.62 -11.76 7.56
CA PRO A 278 23.80 -10.82 8.31
C PRO A 278 22.35 -11.33 8.41
N MET A 279 21.85 -11.43 9.63
CA MET A 279 20.44 -11.78 9.86
C MET A 279 19.55 -10.64 9.35
N LEU A 280 18.52 -10.99 8.60
CA LEU A 280 17.41 -10.11 8.24
C LEU A 280 16.11 -10.84 8.50
N ARG A 281 15.57 -10.68 9.72
CA ARG A 281 14.42 -11.44 10.19
C ARG A 281 13.25 -10.53 10.54
N LEU A 282 12.06 -10.94 10.13
CA LEU A 282 10.78 -10.34 10.52
C LEU A 282 10.18 -11.15 11.67
N LEU A 283 10.13 -10.55 12.85
CA LEU A 283 9.36 -11.05 13.98
C LEU A 283 7.93 -10.54 13.89
N GLN A 284 7.03 -11.44 13.51
CA GLN A 284 5.60 -11.18 13.46
C GLN A 284 4.95 -11.68 14.75
N GLY A 285 3.95 -10.95 15.22
CA GLY A 285 3.13 -11.39 16.33
C GLY A 285 2.02 -10.39 16.56
N ASP A 286 0.92 -10.86 17.13
CA ASP A 286 -0.18 -9.96 17.46
C ASP A 286 0.27 -8.89 18.50
N VAL A 287 -0.50 -7.81 18.62
CA VAL A 287 -0.29 -6.76 19.62
C VAL A 287 -0.26 -7.41 20.99
N GLY A 288 0.87 -7.31 21.70
CA GLY A 288 1.05 -7.91 23.02
C GLY A 288 1.44 -9.39 23.04
N ALA A 289 1.83 -10.00 21.91
CA ALA A 289 2.42 -11.35 21.86
C ALA A 289 3.81 -11.46 22.53
N GLY A 290 4.32 -10.40 23.16
CA GLY A 290 5.63 -10.37 23.82
C GLY A 290 6.82 -10.18 22.87
N LYS A 291 6.62 -9.53 21.71
CA LYS A 291 7.69 -9.22 20.75
C LYS A 291 8.91 -8.52 21.39
N THR A 292 8.67 -7.57 22.29
CA THR A 292 9.73 -6.88 23.05
C THR A 292 10.62 -7.84 23.85
N MET A 293 10.07 -8.94 24.36
CA MET A 293 10.86 -9.93 25.10
C MET A 293 11.82 -10.69 24.18
N VAL A 294 11.32 -11.13 23.02
CA VAL A 294 12.15 -11.80 22.00
C VAL A 294 13.24 -10.85 21.49
N ALA A 295 12.90 -9.57 21.25
CA ALA A 295 13.88 -8.55 20.91
C ALA A 295 14.93 -8.33 22.01
N LEU A 296 14.53 -8.29 23.29
CA LEU A 296 15.47 -8.16 24.40
C LEU A 296 16.49 -9.30 24.43
N MET A 297 16.05 -10.54 24.21
CA MET A 297 16.97 -11.68 24.11
C MET A 297 18.00 -11.48 23.00
N ALA A 298 17.57 -11.03 21.81
CA ALA A 298 18.48 -10.74 20.70
C ALA A 298 19.49 -9.62 21.05
N LEU A 299 19.02 -8.53 21.69
CA LEU A 299 19.89 -7.44 22.12
C LEU A 299 20.94 -7.92 23.13
N LEU A 300 20.56 -8.78 24.08
CA LEU A 300 21.47 -9.34 25.08
C LEU A 300 22.52 -10.27 24.49
N ARG A 301 22.18 -11.07 23.48
CA ARG A 301 23.19 -11.89 22.77
C ARG A 301 24.30 -11.03 22.16
N GLY A 302 23.94 -9.86 21.62
CA GLY A 302 24.93 -8.88 21.15
C GLY A 302 25.85 -8.38 22.28
N VAL A 303 25.28 -8.13 23.46
CA VAL A 303 26.03 -7.67 24.64
C VAL A 303 26.93 -8.76 25.22
N GLU A 304 26.44 -10.00 25.33
CA GLU A 304 27.21 -11.16 25.77
C GLU A 304 28.41 -11.44 24.84
N ALA A 305 28.29 -11.12 23.55
CA ALA A 305 29.39 -11.19 22.59
C ALA A 305 30.40 -10.02 22.69
N GLY A 306 30.29 -9.17 23.73
CA GLY A 306 31.18 -8.03 23.96
C GLY A 306 30.95 -6.85 23.01
N MET A 307 29.76 -6.76 22.41
CA MET A 307 29.37 -5.73 21.46
C MET A 307 28.17 -4.93 21.97
N GLN A 308 27.79 -3.90 21.22
CA GLN A 308 26.65 -3.04 21.52
C GLN A 308 25.44 -3.44 20.69
N SER A 309 24.26 -3.13 21.21
CA SER A 309 22.99 -3.37 20.54
C SER A 309 22.14 -2.10 20.51
N ALA A 310 21.23 -2.00 19.55
CA ALA A 310 20.36 -0.83 19.39
C ALA A 310 18.90 -1.24 19.19
N MET A 311 17.98 -0.48 19.79
CA MET A 311 16.54 -0.62 19.60
C MET A 311 15.96 0.69 19.10
N LEU A 312 15.30 0.63 17.96
CA LEU A 312 14.63 1.75 17.34
C LEU A 312 13.13 1.69 17.58
N ALA A 313 12.56 2.83 17.99
CA ALA A 313 11.13 3.05 18.01
C ALA A 313 10.71 4.17 17.04
N PRO A 314 9.47 4.14 16.51
CA PRO A 314 8.97 5.11 15.55
C PRO A 314 8.78 6.52 16.15
N THR A 315 8.54 6.60 17.46
CA THR A 315 8.31 7.87 18.17
C THR A 315 9.03 7.92 19.51
N GLU A 316 9.22 9.14 20.01
CA GLU A 316 9.90 9.37 21.28
C GLU A 316 9.19 8.72 22.47
N ILE A 317 7.84 8.72 22.46
CA ILE A 317 7.03 8.08 23.51
C ILE A 317 7.35 6.59 23.58
N LEU A 318 7.30 5.91 22.43
CA LEU A 318 7.55 4.48 22.38
C LEU A 318 9.02 4.14 22.68
N ALA A 319 9.97 4.98 22.26
CA ALA A 319 11.38 4.85 22.65
C ALA A 319 11.55 4.93 24.18
N ARG A 320 10.88 5.88 24.84
CA ARG A 320 10.92 6.01 26.30
C ARG A 320 10.26 4.85 27.02
N GLN A 321 9.16 4.33 26.48
CA GLN A 321 8.50 3.14 27.04
C GLN A 321 9.39 1.91 26.95
N HIS A 322 10.04 1.68 25.81
CA HIS A 322 11.03 0.61 25.66
C HIS A 322 12.20 0.81 26.61
N TYR A 323 12.76 2.02 26.69
CA TYR A 323 13.84 2.34 27.61
C TYR A 323 13.47 2.04 29.07
N ALA A 324 12.33 2.53 29.56
CA ALA A 324 11.87 2.28 30.92
C ALA A 324 11.60 0.79 31.18
N SER A 325 11.01 0.08 30.22
CA SER A 325 10.74 -1.36 30.33
C SER A 325 12.03 -2.17 30.39
N LEU A 326 13.00 -1.85 29.53
CA LEU A 326 14.32 -2.50 29.52
C LEU A 326 15.10 -2.21 30.79
N GLN A 327 15.11 -0.98 31.29
CA GLN A 327 15.74 -0.65 32.57
C GLN A 327 15.17 -1.47 33.73
N LYS A 328 13.84 -1.66 33.76
CA LYS A 328 13.18 -2.48 34.78
C LYS A 328 13.55 -3.96 34.65
N LEU A 329 13.50 -4.52 33.45
CA LEU A 329 13.79 -5.94 33.19
C LEU A 329 15.26 -6.29 33.40
N LEU A 330 16.17 -5.35 33.13
CA LEU A 330 17.62 -5.53 33.28
C LEU A 330 18.15 -5.04 34.63
N SER A 331 17.26 -4.72 35.57
CA SER A 331 17.64 -4.28 36.92
C SER A 331 18.47 -5.37 37.61
N GLY A 332 19.62 -4.99 38.15
CA GLY A 332 20.57 -5.90 38.81
C GLY A 332 21.58 -6.57 37.86
N LEU A 333 21.49 -6.35 36.54
CA LEU A 333 22.51 -6.76 35.58
C LEU A 333 23.52 -5.64 35.33
N PRO A 334 24.80 -5.96 35.03
CA PRO A 334 25.84 -4.97 34.74
C PRO A 334 25.70 -4.42 33.30
N ILE A 335 24.52 -3.90 32.96
CA ILE A 335 24.17 -3.45 31.61
C ILE A 335 23.73 -2.00 31.65
N ASN A 336 24.48 -1.16 30.96
CA ASN A 336 24.15 0.24 30.75
C ASN A 336 23.24 0.39 29.53
N VAL A 337 21.99 0.76 29.79
CA VAL A 337 21.02 1.15 28.76
C VAL A 337 20.99 2.68 28.70
N ALA A 338 21.02 3.25 27.50
CA ALA A 338 20.86 4.69 27.27
C ALA A 338 19.73 4.98 26.30
N ILE A 339 19.27 6.23 26.27
CA ILE A 339 18.25 6.70 25.34
C ILE A 339 18.74 7.91 24.52
N LEU A 340 18.45 7.92 23.22
CA LEU A 340 18.72 9.04 22.33
C LEU A 340 17.50 9.39 21.47
N THR A 341 16.83 10.48 21.82
CA THR A 341 15.69 11.07 21.11
C THR A 341 15.99 12.55 20.76
N GLY A 342 14.98 13.30 20.31
CA GLY A 342 15.11 14.74 20.07
C GLY A 342 15.13 15.58 21.36
N ARG A 343 14.80 14.99 22.52
CA ARG A 343 14.78 15.69 23.82
C ARG A 343 16.17 15.81 24.45
N GLU A 344 17.06 14.84 24.23
CA GLU A 344 18.42 14.87 24.77
C GLU A 344 19.24 15.93 24.03
N LYS A 345 19.60 17.01 24.75
CA LYS A 345 20.35 18.16 24.23
C LYS A 345 21.55 18.49 25.11
N GLY A 346 22.54 19.17 24.53
CA GLY A 346 23.74 19.61 25.25
C GLY A 346 24.56 18.46 25.82
N SER A 347 24.99 18.60 27.08
CA SER A 347 25.89 17.68 27.77
C SER A 347 25.37 16.24 27.86
N LEU A 348 24.06 16.04 28.05
CA LEU A 348 23.44 14.71 28.09
C LEU A 348 23.62 13.94 26.78
N ARG A 349 23.46 14.66 25.66
CA ARG A 349 23.64 14.08 24.32
C ARG A 349 25.12 13.75 24.09
N GLU A 350 26.02 14.67 24.43
CA GLU A 350 27.46 14.46 24.29
C GLU A 350 27.95 13.26 25.11
N ALA A 351 27.54 13.15 26.37
CA ALA A 351 27.86 12.00 27.22
C ALA A 351 27.36 10.68 26.62
N THR A 352 26.15 10.68 26.05
CA THR A 352 25.59 9.50 25.37
C THR A 352 26.41 9.13 24.13
N LEU A 353 26.81 10.10 23.31
CA LEU A 353 27.61 9.85 22.12
C LEU A 353 29.02 9.35 22.47
N MET A 354 29.64 9.92 23.50
CA MET A 354 30.94 9.45 24.01
C MET A 354 30.85 8.03 24.54
N GLY A 355 29.81 7.72 25.35
CA GLY A 355 29.60 6.39 25.90
C GLY A 355 29.30 5.31 24.83
N LEU A 356 28.74 5.71 23.69
CA LEU A 356 28.57 4.81 22.55
C LEU A 356 29.90 4.56 21.83
N ALA A 357 30.72 5.59 21.68
CA ALA A 357 32.02 5.50 21.01
C ALA A 357 33.05 4.70 21.81
N ASP A 358 33.05 4.82 23.15
CA ASP A 358 33.97 4.08 24.03
C ASP A 358 33.47 2.67 24.42
N GLY A 359 32.18 2.40 24.19
CA GLY A 359 31.52 1.12 24.44
C GLY A 359 30.98 0.94 25.86
N SER A 360 30.96 1.97 26.69
CA SER A 360 30.38 1.94 28.04
C SER A 360 28.85 1.82 28.04
N ILE A 361 28.19 2.25 26.95
CA ILE A 361 26.77 2.02 26.71
C ILE A 361 26.59 0.71 25.93
N HIS A 362 25.84 -0.24 26.50
CA HIS A 362 25.66 -1.57 25.92
C HIS A 362 24.43 -1.64 25.02
N ILE A 363 23.34 -0.97 25.41
CA ILE A 363 22.08 -0.94 24.66
C ILE A 363 21.65 0.52 24.46
N LEU A 364 21.46 0.93 23.20
CA LEU A 364 20.87 2.23 22.88
C LEU A 364 19.43 2.08 22.46
N VAL A 365 18.51 2.78 23.13
CA VAL A 365 17.12 2.93 22.67
C VAL A 365 16.97 4.32 22.03
N GLY A 366 16.31 4.43 20.89
CA GLY A 366 16.14 5.75 20.29
C GLY A 366 15.13 5.83 19.17
N THR A 367 15.00 7.02 18.61
CA THR A 367 14.26 7.26 17.37
C THR A 367 15.22 7.32 16.19
N HIS A 368 14.79 7.86 15.05
CA HIS A 368 15.63 8.05 13.85
C HIS A 368 16.96 8.78 14.12
N ALA A 369 17.10 9.45 15.27
CA ALA A 369 18.35 10.04 15.74
C ALA A 369 19.53 9.05 15.78
N ILE A 370 19.29 7.75 16.02
CA ILE A 370 20.35 6.74 16.09
C ILE A 370 21.13 6.55 14.77
N PHE A 371 20.57 7.00 13.64
CA PHE A 371 21.18 6.87 12.31
C PHE A 371 22.00 8.09 11.90
N GLN A 372 21.94 9.19 12.64
CA GLN A 372 22.68 10.40 12.31
C GLN A 372 24.18 10.10 12.24
N GLU A 373 24.90 10.80 11.36
CA GLU A 373 26.34 10.58 11.16
C GLU A 373 27.13 10.73 12.46
N ALA A 374 26.70 11.66 13.33
CA ALA A 374 27.31 11.90 14.64
C ALA A 374 27.23 10.71 15.62
N VAL A 375 26.35 9.72 15.39
CA VAL A 375 26.19 8.56 16.29
C VAL A 375 27.18 7.46 15.89
N THR A 376 28.27 7.32 16.65
CA THR A 376 29.30 6.30 16.40
C THR A 376 29.26 5.23 17.49
N TYR A 377 29.21 3.96 17.08
CA TYR A 377 29.31 2.82 17.98
C TYR A 377 30.74 2.27 17.94
N LYS A 378 31.22 1.73 19.06
CA LYS A 378 32.47 0.95 19.09
C LYS A 378 32.35 -0.35 18.30
N ALA A 379 31.23 -1.05 18.47
CA ALA A 379 30.91 -2.27 17.73
C ALA A 379 29.41 -2.58 17.85
N LEU A 380 28.61 -2.23 16.84
CA LEU A 380 27.19 -2.61 16.80
C LEU A 380 27.03 -4.03 16.24
N ALA A 381 26.38 -4.91 17.01
CA ALA A 381 26.10 -6.30 16.64
C ALA A 381 24.67 -6.52 16.17
N VAL A 382 23.69 -6.03 16.94
CA VAL A 382 22.26 -6.28 16.70
C VAL A 382 21.50 -4.97 16.71
N ALA A 383 20.66 -4.76 15.71
CA ALA A 383 19.70 -3.67 15.66
C ALA A 383 18.28 -4.25 15.61
N VAL A 384 17.42 -3.79 16.51
CA VAL A 384 15.99 -4.10 16.53
C VAL A 384 15.22 -2.88 16.05
N ILE A 385 14.27 -3.07 15.14
CA ILE A 385 13.36 -2.02 14.66
C ILE A 385 11.93 -2.40 15.04
N ASP A 386 11.25 -1.54 15.80
CA ASP A 386 9.83 -1.70 16.14
C ASP A 386 8.92 -0.90 15.21
N GLU A 387 7.82 -1.53 14.76
CA GLU A 387 6.76 -1.00 13.89
C GLU A 387 7.23 -0.31 12.58
N GLN A 388 7.46 -1.11 11.54
CA GLN A 388 7.92 -0.62 10.24
C GLN A 388 6.78 -0.28 9.27
N HIS A 389 6.48 1.02 9.13
CA HIS A 389 5.86 1.58 7.91
C HIS A 389 6.79 2.53 7.13
N ARG A 390 7.96 2.89 7.65
CA ARG A 390 8.82 3.97 7.08
C ARG A 390 10.31 3.66 6.91
N PHE A 391 10.74 2.41 7.14
CA PHE A 391 12.17 2.05 6.98
C PHE A 391 12.50 1.58 5.56
N GLY A 392 13.40 2.30 4.88
CA GLY A 392 13.81 2.05 3.50
C GLY A 392 15.14 1.30 3.35
N VAL A 393 15.54 1.02 2.10
CA VAL A 393 16.85 0.43 1.74
C VAL A 393 18.01 1.34 2.17
N SER A 394 17.86 2.65 2.09
CA SER A 394 18.91 3.64 2.38
C SER A 394 19.35 3.68 3.84
N GLN A 395 18.42 3.58 4.79
CA GLN A 395 18.73 3.57 6.22
C GLN A 395 19.42 2.26 6.66
N ARG A 396 19.13 1.14 5.98
CA ARG A 396 19.84 -0.14 6.17
C ARG A 396 21.33 -0.03 5.77
N LEU A 397 21.62 0.67 4.67
CA LEU A 397 23.00 0.95 4.26
C LEU A 397 23.74 1.81 5.29
N MET A 398 23.06 2.74 5.96
CA MET A 398 23.69 3.56 7.01
C MET A 398 24.09 2.73 8.24
N LEU A 399 23.28 1.75 8.66
CA LEU A 399 23.66 0.82 9.75
C LEU A 399 24.83 -0.07 9.38
N SER A 400 24.91 -0.50 8.12
CA SER A 400 26.00 -1.37 7.65
C SER A 400 27.40 -0.76 7.80
N ARG A 401 27.49 0.57 7.98
CA ARG A 401 28.75 1.32 8.17
C ARG A 401 29.11 1.57 9.63
N LYS A 402 28.22 1.26 10.59
CA LYS A 402 28.37 1.64 12.02
C LYS A 402 28.89 0.50 12.91
N GLY A 403 29.19 -0.68 12.36
CA GLY A 403 29.74 -1.84 13.09
C GLY A 403 31.07 -2.33 12.52
N ARG A 404 31.70 -3.32 13.18
CA ARG A 404 32.89 -4.03 12.67
C ARG A 404 32.61 -4.88 11.42
N GLY A 405 31.33 -5.08 11.12
CA GLY A 405 30.76 -5.69 9.93
C GLY A 405 29.30 -5.22 9.81
N VAL A 406 28.51 -5.87 8.95
CA VAL A 406 27.08 -5.55 8.85
C VAL A 406 26.38 -6.08 10.11
N PRO A 407 25.68 -5.23 10.89
CA PRO A 407 24.95 -5.70 12.07
C PRO A 407 23.74 -6.55 11.67
N HIS A 408 23.39 -7.50 12.53
CA HIS A 408 22.18 -8.31 12.40
C HIS A 408 20.94 -7.45 12.63
N LEU A 409 19.93 -7.59 11.78
CA LEU A 409 18.71 -6.79 11.82
C LEU A 409 17.49 -7.65 12.14
N LEU A 410 16.81 -7.29 13.23
CA LEU A 410 15.51 -7.83 13.61
C LEU A 410 14.45 -6.75 13.44
N VAL A 411 13.44 -7.02 12.61
CA VAL A 411 12.31 -6.12 12.40
C VAL A 411 11.09 -6.71 13.10
N MET A 412 10.36 -5.90 13.85
CA MET A 412 9.13 -6.29 14.52
C MET A 412 7.94 -5.57 13.90
N THR A 413 6.83 -6.30 13.72
CA THR A 413 5.55 -5.72 13.29
C THR A 413 4.44 -6.14 14.24
N ALA A 414 3.56 -5.19 14.60
CA ALA A 414 2.35 -5.47 15.34
C ALA A 414 1.20 -5.97 14.47
N THR A 415 1.26 -5.73 13.15
CA THR A 415 0.31 -6.27 12.19
C THR A 415 0.88 -7.55 11.59
N PRO A 416 0.24 -8.71 11.81
CA PRO A 416 0.55 -9.90 11.03
C PRO A 416 0.46 -9.60 9.54
N ILE A 417 1.45 -10.05 8.77
CA ILE A 417 1.47 -9.84 7.31
C ILE A 417 1.46 -11.24 6.69
N PRO A 418 0.49 -11.56 5.80
CA PRO A 418 0.46 -12.85 5.14
C PRO A 418 1.82 -13.17 4.53
N ARG A 419 2.30 -14.42 4.65
CA ARG A 419 3.66 -14.78 4.25
C ARG A 419 3.97 -14.41 2.79
N SER A 420 3.02 -14.65 1.88
CA SER A 420 3.12 -14.24 0.48
C SER A 420 3.27 -12.72 0.30
N LEU A 421 2.61 -11.94 1.15
CA LEU A 421 2.67 -10.48 1.18
C LEU A 421 3.99 -9.98 1.78
N ALA A 422 4.48 -10.62 2.85
CA ALA A 422 5.77 -10.31 3.45
C ALA A 422 6.91 -10.54 2.46
N LEU A 423 6.86 -11.62 1.67
CA LEU A 423 7.79 -11.93 0.60
C LEU A 423 7.76 -10.89 -0.54
N ALA A 424 6.56 -10.37 -0.87
CA ALA A 424 6.38 -9.37 -1.92
C ALA A 424 6.81 -7.95 -1.49
N ALA A 425 6.52 -7.56 -0.23
CA ALA A 425 6.75 -6.21 0.30
C ALA A 425 8.17 -5.97 0.82
N TYR A 426 8.78 -7.02 1.38
CA TYR A 426 10.07 -6.89 2.05
C TYR A 426 11.16 -7.80 1.48
N GLY A 427 10.83 -8.56 0.42
CA GLY A 427 11.70 -9.60 -0.14
C GLY A 427 11.68 -10.88 0.71
N GLU A 428 12.57 -11.83 0.41
CA GLU A 428 12.81 -13.02 1.24
C GLU A 428 13.50 -12.63 2.58
N MET A 429 12.76 -11.99 3.49
CA MET A 429 13.11 -11.94 4.92
C MET A 429 12.72 -13.28 5.55
N ASP A 430 13.61 -13.84 6.36
CA ASP A 430 13.24 -14.96 7.23
C ASP A 430 12.19 -14.46 8.23
N SER A 431 11.18 -15.27 8.55
CA SER A 431 10.08 -14.82 9.42
C SER A 431 9.91 -15.76 10.61
N SER A 432 9.84 -15.19 11.81
CA SER A 432 9.39 -15.92 13.01
C SER A 432 8.02 -15.39 13.43
N ILE A 433 7.12 -16.30 13.76
CA ILE A 433 5.72 -16.00 14.06
C ILE A 433 5.45 -16.29 15.54
N LEU A 434 4.88 -15.32 16.24
CA LEU A 434 4.35 -15.46 17.59
C LEU A 434 2.84 -15.65 17.51
N ASP A 435 2.42 -16.92 17.38
CA ASP A 435 1.03 -17.38 17.23
C ASP A 435 0.35 -17.73 18.57
N GLU A 436 1.06 -17.60 19.69
CA GLU A 436 0.57 -17.88 21.04
C GLU A 436 0.45 -16.59 21.87
N LEU A 437 -0.68 -16.40 22.56
CA LEU A 437 -0.86 -15.29 23.51
C LEU A 437 -0.16 -15.59 24.84
N PRO A 438 0.47 -14.59 25.50
CA PRO A 438 1.05 -14.78 26.82
C PRO A 438 0.01 -15.17 27.89
N PRO A 439 0.41 -15.92 28.93
CA PRO A 439 -0.47 -16.29 30.03
C PRO A 439 -1.12 -15.06 30.71
N GLY A 440 -2.41 -15.15 31.05
CA GLY A 440 -3.15 -14.11 31.79
C GLY A 440 -3.88 -13.07 30.94
N ARG A 441 -3.76 -13.12 29.61
CA ARG A 441 -4.55 -12.27 28.71
C ARG A 441 -5.92 -12.85 28.40
N THR A 442 -6.93 -11.99 28.34
CA THR A 442 -8.28 -12.35 27.89
C THR A 442 -8.57 -11.75 26.51
N PRO A 443 -9.24 -12.47 25.59
CA PRO A 443 -9.65 -11.92 24.30
C PRO A 443 -10.57 -10.70 24.47
N VAL A 444 -10.43 -9.70 23.60
CA VAL A 444 -11.26 -8.50 23.63
C VAL A 444 -12.65 -8.81 23.07
N GLU A 445 -13.69 -8.51 23.84
CA GLU A 445 -15.07 -8.65 23.37
C GLU A 445 -15.38 -7.51 22.40
N THR A 446 -15.59 -7.84 21.11
CA THR A 446 -15.85 -6.84 20.07
C THR A 446 -17.34 -6.79 19.74
N ARG A 447 -17.94 -5.59 19.74
CA ARG A 447 -19.35 -5.36 19.40
C ARG A 447 -19.48 -4.28 18.33
N VAL A 448 -20.43 -4.44 17.41
CA VAL A 448 -20.74 -3.46 16.37
C VAL A 448 -22.09 -2.81 16.68
N MET A 449 -22.17 -1.48 16.60
CA MET A 449 -23.36 -0.71 16.96
C MET A 449 -23.63 0.42 15.96
N SER A 450 -24.91 0.74 15.70
CA SER A 450 -25.30 1.88 14.87
C SER A 450 -25.01 3.20 15.59
N GLN A 451 -24.59 4.23 14.85
CA GLN A 451 -24.42 5.58 15.37
C GLN A 451 -25.71 6.17 15.99
N ASP A 452 -26.89 5.68 15.61
CA ASP A 452 -28.17 6.10 16.21
C ASP A 452 -28.27 5.76 17.72
N ARG A 453 -27.47 4.79 18.19
CA ARG A 453 -27.42 4.37 19.60
C ARG A 453 -26.29 5.04 20.39
N LEU A 454 -25.76 6.16 19.89
CA LEU A 454 -24.64 6.85 20.52
C LEU A 454 -24.96 7.34 21.94
N VAL A 455 -26.20 7.74 22.20
CA VAL A 455 -26.63 8.15 23.55
C VAL A 455 -26.49 6.98 24.55
N GLU A 456 -26.94 5.79 24.17
CA GLU A 456 -26.80 4.58 24.98
C GLU A 456 -25.33 4.20 25.19
N LEU A 457 -24.48 4.40 24.18
CA LEU A 457 -23.04 4.21 24.31
C LEU A 457 -22.43 5.14 25.36
N VAL A 458 -22.78 6.42 25.32
CA VAL A 458 -22.29 7.41 26.29
C VAL A 458 -22.71 7.05 27.71
N ASP A 459 -23.93 6.54 27.92
CA ASP A 459 -24.37 6.02 29.22
C ASP A 459 -23.63 4.73 29.63
N GLY A 460 -23.26 3.89 28.67
CA GLY A 460 -22.34 2.76 28.88
C GLY A 460 -20.96 3.22 29.35
N VAL A 461 -20.39 4.22 28.69
CA VAL A 461 -19.11 4.84 29.07
C VAL A 461 -19.22 5.44 30.46
N ALA A 462 -20.31 6.12 30.81
CA ALA A 462 -20.52 6.68 32.15
C ALA A 462 -20.38 5.62 33.25
N ARG A 463 -21.00 4.44 33.07
CA ARG A 463 -20.89 3.31 33.99
C ARG A 463 -19.48 2.72 34.05
N HIS A 464 -18.76 2.72 32.93
CA HIS A 464 -17.38 2.25 32.87
C HIS A 464 -16.43 3.18 33.64
N LEU A 465 -16.56 4.49 33.44
CA LEU A 465 -15.75 5.50 34.13
C LEU A 465 -16.06 5.58 35.62
N SER A 466 -17.32 5.39 36.03
CA SER A 466 -17.72 5.39 37.45
C SER A 466 -17.15 4.18 38.20
N ALA A 467 -16.91 3.05 37.51
CA ALA A 467 -16.21 1.90 38.05
C ALA A 467 -14.69 2.09 38.20
N GLY A 468 -14.16 3.30 37.98
CA GLY A 468 -12.72 3.60 38.12
C GLY A 468 -11.87 3.20 36.91
N LYS A 469 -12.49 2.75 35.83
CA LYS A 469 -11.81 2.22 34.65
C LYS A 469 -11.57 3.33 33.62
N GLN A 470 -10.58 3.13 32.76
CA GLN A 470 -10.26 4.07 31.69
C GLN A 470 -10.76 3.57 30.32
N ALA A 471 -11.02 4.53 29.42
CA ALA A 471 -11.54 4.27 28.09
C ALA A 471 -10.86 5.14 27.02
N PHE A 472 -10.73 4.57 25.83
CA PHE A 472 -10.34 5.28 24.62
C PHE A 472 -11.56 5.56 23.75
N TRP A 473 -11.57 6.73 23.11
CA TRP A 473 -12.59 7.13 22.15
C TRP A 473 -11.92 7.68 20.89
N VAL A 474 -12.00 6.94 19.79
CA VAL A 474 -11.29 7.23 18.55
C VAL A 474 -12.24 7.82 17.51
N CYS A 475 -11.89 8.98 16.98
CA CYS A 475 -12.58 9.64 15.88
C CYS A 475 -11.81 9.44 14.56
N PRO A 476 -12.50 9.22 13.43
CA PRO A 476 -11.87 9.08 12.11
C PRO A 476 -11.22 10.40 11.64
N LEU A 477 -10.24 10.28 10.74
CA LEU A 477 -9.78 11.35 9.85
C LEU A 477 -10.51 11.21 8.50
N VAL A 478 -10.82 12.31 7.81
CA VAL A 478 -11.44 12.34 6.48
C VAL A 478 -10.43 12.93 5.50
N GLU A 479 -10.04 12.13 4.52
CA GLU A 479 -8.95 12.43 3.57
C GLU A 479 -9.13 13.73 2.77
N GLU A 480 -10.34 14.30 2.71
CA GLU A 480 -10.63 15.49 1.89
C GLU A 480 -10.26 16.84 2.56
N SER A 481 -10.08 16.92 3.89
CA SER A 481 -9.46 18.11 4.51
C SER A 481 -8.97 17.92 5.95
N ASP A 482 -7.67 18.13 6.20
CA ASP A 482 -7.10 18.14 7.56
C ASP A 482 -7.71 19.22 8.49
N LYS A 483 -8.45 20.21 7.95
CA LYS A 483 -9.08 21.28 8.75
C LYS A 483 -10.43 20.86 9.33
N SER A 484 -11.23 20.04 8.62
CA SER A 484 -12.55 19.60 9.10
C SER A 484 -12.46 18.51 10.17
N ASP A 485 -11.39 17.72 10.18
CA ASP A 485 -11.30 16.52 11.02
C ASP A 485 -10.91 16.79 12.47
N LEU A 486 -10.05 17.80 12.66
CA LEU A 486 -9.69 18.28 13.97
C LEU A 486 -10.90 18.85 14.70
N ALA A 487 -11.75 19.57 13.95
CA ALA A 487 -13.00 20.08 14.46
C ALA A 487 -13.91 18.94 14.94
N ALA A 488 -13.91 17.77 14.29
CA ALA A 488 -14.73 16.64 14.72
C ALA A 488 -14.25 16.02 16.05
N ALA A 489 -12.94 15.83 16.23
CA ALA A 489 -12.38 15.31 17.48
C ALA A 489 -12.50 16.32 18.64
N GLU A 490 -12.27 17.61 18.36
CA GLU A 490 -12.46 18.71 19.32
C GLU A 490 -13.91 18.84 19.75
N GLN A 491 -14.83 18.88 18.78
CA GLN A 491 -16.28 18.95 19.05
C GLN A 491 -16.75 17.74 19.85
N ARG A 492 -16.26 16.53 19.54
CA ARG A 492 -16.60 15.34 20.31
C ARG A 492 -16.08 15.44 21.73
N ALA A 493 -14.84 15.88 21.92
CA ALA A 493 -14.27 16.07 23.24
C ALA A 493 -15.04 17.11 24.05
N GLU A 494 -15.45 18.22 23.46
CA GLU A 494 -16.31 19.23 24.10
C GLU A 494 -17.66 18.65 24.52
N GLN A 495 -18.34 17.91 23.64
CA GLN A 495 -19.60 17.24 23.96
C GLN A 495 -19.45 16.25 25.12
N LEU A 496 -18.37 15.46 25.11
CA LEU A 496 -18.10 14.50 26.19
C LEU A 496 -17.69 15.20 27.49
N ARG A 497 -17.00 16.35 27.43
CA ARG A 497 -16.70 17.20 28.60
C ARG A 497 -17.96 17.75 29.25
N LEU A 498 -18.99 18.11 28.48
CA LEU A 498 -20.28 18.53 29.05
C LEU A 498 -20.90 17.43 29.94
N ARG A 499 -20.61 16.14 29.65
CA ARG A 499 -21.12 15.01 30.41
C ARG A 499 -20.18 14.51 31.51
N PHE A 500 -18.86 14.50 31.26
CA PHE A 500 -17.86 13.84 32.10
C PHE A 500 -16.87 14.80 32.77
N GLY A 501 -16.93 16.09 32.45
CA GLY A 501 -16.07 17.14 33.01
C GLY A 501 -14.60 16.93 32.68
N ASP A 502 -13.75 17.19 33.68
CA ASP A 502 -12.27 17.17 33.56
C ASP A 502 -11.67 15.77 33.37
N GLN A 503 -12.50 14.72 33.41
CA GLN A 503 -12.07 13.35 33.13
C GLN A 503 -11.72 13.12 31.65
N VAL A 504 -12.09 14.05 30.75
CA VAL A 504 -11.90 13.94 29.30
C VAL A 504 -10.63 14.66 28.84
N ALA A 505 -9.68 13.87 28.35
CA ALA A 505 -8.49 14.32 27.64
C ALA A 505 -8.71 14.27 26.11
N LEU A 506 -8.01 15.13 25.37
CA LEU A 506 -8.02 15.16 23.90
C LEU A 506 -6.59 15.05 23.37
N VAL A 507 -6.37 14.18 22.38
CA VAL A 507 -5.10 14.07 21.64
C VAL A 507 -5.34 14.05 20.13
N HIS A 508 -4.68 14.92 19.38
CA HIS A 508 -4.75 14.93 17.92
C HIS A 508 -3.40 15.26 17.28
N GLY A 509 -3.30 15.06 15.96
CA GLY A 509 -2.02 15.07 15.23
C GLY A 509 -1.34 16.43 15.09
N ARG A 510 -2.08 17.52 15.31
CA ARG A 510 -1.55 18.90 15.27
C ARG A 510 -1.04 19.41 16.62
N MET A 511 -1.26 18.68 17.71
CA MET A 511 -0.72 19.06 19.02
C MET A 511 0.81 19.03 18.97
N ARG A 512 1.45 20.00 19.63
CA ARG A 512 2.90 19.99 19.76
C ARG A 512 3.32 18.80 20.61
N GLY A 513 4.48 18.21 20.29
CA GLY A 513 5.01 17.02 21.00
C GLY A 513 4.87 17.12 22.52
N PRO A 514 5.42 18.18 23.17
CA PRO A 514 5.33 18.33 24.62
C PRO A 514 3.90 18.37 25.18
N GLU A 515 2.97 19.00 24.47
CA GLU A 515 1.56 19.08 24.91
C GLU A 515 0.87 17.72 24.81
N LYS A 516 1.09 17.00 23.71
CA LYS A 516 0.59 15.63 23.52
C LYS A 516 1.13 14.71 24.61
N ASP A 517 2.42 14.82 24.91
CA ASP A 517 3.11 13.99 25.91
C ASP A 517 2.53 14.24 27.30
N ALA A 518 2.33 15.50 27.69
CA ALA A 518 1.71 15.85 28.97
C ALA A 518 0.28 15.29 29.10
N VAL A 519 -0.54 15.36 28.05
CA VAL A 519 -1.90 14.78 28.09
C VAL A 519 -1.86 13.26 28.21
N MET A 520 -0.94 12.60 27.49
CA MET A 520 -0.78 11.15 27.58
C MET A 520 -0.26 10.71 28.96
N GLU A 521 0.68 11.45 29.56
CA GLU A 521 1.20 11.17 30.91
C GLU A 521 0.07 11.24 31.95
N ARG A 522 -0.78 12.27 31.90
CA ARG A 522 -1.95 12.38 32.78
C ARG A 522 -2.94 11.23 32.60
N PHE A 523 -3.17 10.80 31.36
CA PHE A 523 -4.02 9.64 31.08
C PHE A 523 -3.39 8.35 31.60
N VAL A 524 -2.10 8.11 31.37
CA VAL A 524 -1.40 6.92 31.90
C VAL A 524 -1.42 6.89 33.43
N ALA A 525 -1.30 8.05 34.09
CA ALA A 525 -1.38 8.18 35.54
C ALA A 525 -2.79 8.00 36.12
N GLY A 526 -3.83 7.96 35.27
CA GLY A 526 -5.23 7.82 35.68
C GLY A 526 -5.90 9.13 36.14
N GLU A 527 -5.25 10.28 35.95
CA GLU A 527 -5.82 11.60 36.26
C GLU A 527 -6.99 11.94 35.32
N THR A 528 -6.90 11.50 34.07
CA THR A 528 -8.01 11.51 33.12
C THR A 528 -8.44 10.09 32.81
N ARG A 529 -9.75 9.88 32.66
CA ARG A 529 -10.33 8.54 32.50
C ARG A 529 -10.83 8.25 31.09
N LEU A 530 -11.09 9.29 30.29
CA LEU A 530 -11.51 9.16 28.90
C LEU A 530 -10.54 9.92 28.00
N LEU A 531 -9.88 9.21 27.08
CA LEU A 531 -9.02 9.84 26.07
C LEU A 531 -9.73 9.85 24.72
N VAL A 532 -10.11 11.04 24.27
CA VAL A 532 -10.62 11.27 22.91
C VAL A 532 -9.43 11.52 22.00
N ALA A 533 -9.35 10.82 20.87
CA ALA A 533 -8.27 11.07 19.92
C ALA A 533 -8.62 10.74 18.48
N THR A 534 -7.80 11.26 17.57
CA THR A 534 -7.75 10.76 16.19
C THR A 534 -6.92 9.49 16.09
N THR A 535 -6.66 9.00 14.87
CA THR A 535 -5.82 7.81 14.59
C THR A 535 -4.38 7.88 15.15
N VAL A 536 -3.99 9.01 15.74
CA VAL A 536 -2.69 9.25 16.37
C VAL A 536 -2.40 8.32 17.57
N ILE A 537 -3.42 7.67 18.14
CA ILE A 537 -3.26 6.60 19.16
C ILE A 537 -2.68 5.30 18.55
N GLU A 538 -2.62 5.16 17.22
CA GLU A 538 -1.89 4.07 16.55
C GLU A 538 -0.44 3.95 17.06
N VAL A 539 0.14 5.01 17.63
CA VAL A 539 1.50 5.03 18.16
C VAL A 539 1.58 4.63 19.63
N GLY A 540 1.77 3.34 19.88
CA GLY A 540 2.67 2.83 20.91
C GLY A 540 2.22 2.80 22.37
N VAL A 541 1.28 3.63 22.84
CA VAL A 541 1.06 3.77 24.29
C VAL A 541 0.36 2.54 24.91
N ASP A 542 0.97 1.98 25.95
CA ASP A 542 0.42 0.92 26.79
C ASP A 542 -0.27 1.53 28.02
N VAL A 543 -1.57 1.28 28.19
CA VAL A 543 -2.35 1.70 29.36
C VAL A 543 -3.08 0.49 29.94
N PRO A 544 -2.49 -0.24 30.91
CA PRO A 544 -3.06 -1.49 31.43
C PRO A 544 -4.47 -1.36 32.01
N ASN A 545 -4.81 -0.19 32.55
CA ASN A 545 -6.12 0.10 33.15
C ASN A 545 -7.20 0.49 32.12
N ALA A 546 -6.82 0.68 30.85
CA ALA A 546 -7.77 0.94 29.77
C ALA A 546 -8.40 -0.37 29.28
N SER A 547 -9.70 -0.53 29.55
CA SER A 547 -10.47 -1.75 29.25
C SER A 547 -11.64 -1.52 28.29
N LEU A 548 -11.87 -0.28 27.86
CA LEU A 548 -12.90 0.05 26.88
C LEU A 548 -12.30 0.83 25.70
N MET A 549 -12.55 0.37 24.48
CA MET A 549 -12.19 1.04 23.23
C MET A 549 -13.47 1.36 22.46
N VAL A 550 -13.68 2.64 22.14
CA VAL A 550 -14.78 3.10 21.28
C VAL A 550 -14.17 3.65 19.99
N ILE A 551 -14.62 3.16 18.84
CA ILE A 551 -14.18 3.62 17.52
C ILE A 551 -15.39 4.15 16.76
N GLU A 552 -15.43 5.46 16.52
CA GLU A 552 -16.46 6.11 15.72
C GLU A 552 -16.25 5.91 14.22
N ALA A 553 -17.35 5.85 13.47
CA ALA A 553 -17.37 5.60 12.02
C ALA A 553 -16.39 4.48 11.61
N ALA A 554 -16.44 3.36 12.34
CA ALA A 554 -15.52 2.24 12.18
C ALA A 554 -15.53 1.66 10.75
N ASP A 555 -16.61 1.87 9.99
CA ASP A 555 -16.74 1.52 8.58
C ASP A 555 -15.75 2.27 7.65
N ARG A 556 -15.20 3.40 8.09
CA ARG A 556 -14.18 4.17 7.36
C ARG A 556 -12.76 3.66 7.56
N PHE A 557 -12.53 2.86 8.60
CA PHE A 557 -11.20 2.35 8.93
C PHE A 557 -10.89 1.04 8.21
N GLY A 558 -9.62 0.85 7.86
CA GLY A 558 -9.10 -0.43 7.38
C GLY A 558 -9.05 -1.50 8.48
N LEU A 559 -9.06 -2.80 8.13
CA LEU A 559 -9.03 -3.87 9.15
C LEU A 559 -7.79 -3.83 10.02
N ALA A 560 -6.62 -3.66 9.41
CA ALA A 560 -5.36 -3.58 10.13
C ALA A 560 -5.39 -2.46 11.20
N GLN A 561 -5.94 -1.29 10.86
CA GLN A 561 -6.09 -0.16 11.79
C GLN A 561 -7.08 -0.48 12.91
N LEU A 562 -8.26 -1.05 12.58
CA LEU A 562 -9.24 -1.48 13.57
C LEU A 562 -8.65 -2.51 14.54
N HIS A 563 -7.84 -3.44 14.04
CA HIS A 563 -7.15 -4.45 14.85
C HIS A 563 -6.08 -3.84 15.76
N GLN A 564 -5.25 -2.93 15.25
CA GLN A 564 -4.27 -2.20 16.05
C GLN A 564 -4.95 -1.38 17.16
N LEU A 565 -6.04 -0.67 16.84
CA LEU A 565 -6.82 0.09 17.82
C LEU A 565 -7.44 -0.84 18.86
N ARG A 566 -8.07 -1.95 18.44
CA ARG A 566 -8.60 -2.96 19.37
C ARG A 566 -7.52 -3.50 20.33
N GLY A 567 -6.30 -3.73 19.84
CA GLY A 567 -5.16 -4.20 20.63
C GLY A 567 -4.58 -3.19 21.63
N ARG A 568 -5.09 -1.94 21.65
CA ARG A 568 -4.73 -0.94 22.68
C ARG A 568 -5.41 -1.20 24.02
N VAL A 569 -6.48 -2.00 24.04
CA VAL A 569 -7.12 -2.51 25.27
C VAL A 569 -6.84 -4.01 25.44
N GLY A 570 -7.16 -4.59 26.59
CA GLY A 570 -6.87 -6.02 26.86
C GLY A 570 -5.43 -6.29 27.31
N ARG A 571 -4.79 -5.31 27.95
CA ARG A 571 -3.41 -5.43 28.46
C ARG A 571 -3.31 -5.89 29.90
N GLY A 572 -4.38 -5.76 30.67
CA GLY A 572 -4.51 -6.32 32.03
C GLY A 572 -5.26 -7.65 32.06
N SER A 573 -5.50 -8.15 33.28
CA SER A 573 -6.34 -9.33 33.56
C SER A 573 -7.85 -9.07 33.41
N GLU A 574 -8.24 -7.80 33.31
CA GLU A 574 -9.64 -7.36 33.19
C GLU A 574 -10.22 -7.68 31.81
N LYS A 575 -11.50 -8.07 31.79
CA LYS A 575 -12.25 -8.23 30.54
C LYS A 575 -12.33 -6.87 29.82
N SER A 576 -11.84 -6.84 28.60
CA SER A 576 -11.81 -5.63 27.78
C SER A 576 -12.84 -5.70 26.65
N VAL A 577 -13.43 -4.56 26.31
CA VAL A 577 -14.50 -4.42 25.32
C VAL A 577 -14.09 -3.42 24.25
N CYS A 578 -14.33 -3.77 22.98
CA CYS A 578 -14.16 -2.89 21.84
C CYS A 578 -15.51 -2.66 21.15
N ILE A 579 -15.91 -1.41 21.01
CA ILE A 579 -17.18 -0.99 20.41
C ILE A 579 -16.89 -0.28 19.09
N LEU A 580 -17.31 -0.90 18.00
CA LEU A 580 -17.22 -0.37 16.65
C LEU A 580 -18.53 0.32 16.29
N VAL A 581 -18.53 1.66 16.27
CA VAL A 581 -19.72 2.45 15.92
C VAL A 581 -19.71 2.65 14.41
N ARG A 582 -20.69 2.06 13.71
CA ARG A 582 -20.86 2.20 12.27
C ARG A 582 -21.82 3.33 11.92
N SER A 583 -21.60 3.97 10.77
CA SER A 583 -22.58 4.87 10.17
C SER A 583 -23.89 4.15 9.82
N THR A 584 -24.96 4.94 9.64
CA THR A 584 -26.31 4.43 9.33
C THR A 584 -26.35 3.72 7.97
N HIS A 585 -25.61 4.23 6.99
CA HIS A 585 -25.47 3.66 5.65
C HIS A 585 -24.04 3.17 5.43
N ILE A 586 -23.86 1.87 5.21
CA ILE A 586 -22.56 1.27 4.90
C ILE A 586 -22.68 0.34 3.70
N GLY A 587 -21.66 0.33 2.84
CA GLY A 587 -21.55 -0.61 1.72
C GLY A 587 -21.30 -2.05 2.17
N GLU A 588 -21.41 -3.00 1.24
CA GLU A 588 -21.27 -4.43 1.52
C GLU A 588 -19.85 -4.79 2.01
N THR A 589 -18.82 -4.21 1.41
CA THR A 589 -17.41 -4.40 1.82
C THR A 589 -17.17 -3.94 3.26
N ALA A 590 -17.68 -2.76 3.65
CA ALA A 590 -17.53 -2.24 5.01
C ALA A 590 -18.31 -3.10 6.03
N ARG A 591 -19.46 -3.65 5.63
CA ARG A 591 -20.22 -4.59 6.47
C ARG A 591 -19.44 -5.89 6.70
N ALA A 592 -18.90 -6.49 5.65
CA ALA A 592 -18.07 -7.69 5.74
C ALA A 592 -16.85 -7.46 6.64
N ARG A 593 -16.21 -6.30 6.50
CA ARG A 593 -15.08 -5.85 7.33
C ARG A 593 -15.41 -5.85 8.83
N LEU A 594 -16.48 -5.15 9.20
CA LEU A 594 -16.91 -5.04 10.59
C LEU A 594 -17.38 -6.39 11.17
N ALA A 595 -18.00 -7.24 10.36
CA ALA A 595 -18.39 -8.58 10.76
C ALA A 595 -17.17 -9.43 11.10
N LEU A 596 -16.13 -9.40 10.26
CA LEU A 596 -14.88 -10.12 10.51
C LEU A 596 -14.22 -9.67 11.82
N MET A 597 -14.13 -8.36 12.07
CA MET A 597 -13.57 -7.82 13.33
C MET A 597 -14.31 -8.32 14.58
N ARG A 598 -15.61 -8.60 14.46
CA ARG A 598 -16.43 -9.17 15.54
C ARG A 598 -16.20 -10.66 15.74
N GLU A 599 -15.96 -11.40 14.65
CA GLU A 599 -15.88 -12.86 14.65
C GLU A 599 -14.54 -13.42 15.13
N THR A 600 -13.45 -12.70 14.92
CA THR A 600 -12.11 -13.19 15.25
C THR A 600 -11.28 -12.17 16.02
N ASN A 601 -10.51 -12.65 17.00
CA ASN A 601 -9.44 -11.90 17.65
C ASN A 601 -8.07 -12.14 17.00
N ASP A 602 -7.96 -13.12 16.11
CA ASP A 602 -6.71 -13.51 15.45
C ASP A 602 -6.29 -12.47 14.40
N GLY A 603 -5.21 -11.74 14.68
CA GLY A 603 -4.63 -10.76 13.77
C GLY A 603 -4.15 -11.35 12.44
N PHE A 604 -3.74 -12.62 12.39
CA PHE A 604 -3.29 -13.27 11.14
C PHE A 604 -4.45 -13.48 10.19
N ARG A 605 -5.56 -14.03 10.71
CA ARG A 605 -6.80 -14.17 9.94
C ARG A 605 -7.33 -12.83 9.48
N ILE A 606 -7.26 -11.79 10.33
CA ILE A 606 -7.68 -10.43 9.95
C ILE A 606 -6.83 -9.90 8.81
N ALA A 607 -5.51 -10.07 8.86
CA ALA A 607 -4.62 -9.58 7.81
C ALA A 607 -4.79 -10.33 6.48
N GLU A 608 -5.05 -11.63 6.51
CA GLU A 608 -5.34 -12.42 5.31
C GLU A 608 -6.64 -11.97 4.63
N GLU A 609 -7.69 -11.77 5.41
CA GLU A 609 -8.96 -11.27 4.89
C GLU A 609 -8.89 -9.79 4.49
N ASP A 610 -8.11 -8.95 5.17
CA ASP A 610 -7.84 -7.57 4.74
C ASP A 610 -7.16 -7.57 3.37
N LEU A 611 -6.21 -8.48 3.14
CA LEU A 611 -5.59 -8.66 1.82
C LEU A 611 -6.60 -9.14 0.77
N LYS A 612 -7.53 -10.04 1.12
CA LYS A 612 -8.61 -10.49 0.21
C LYS A 612 -9.57 -9.34 -0.14
N LEU A 613 -9.96 -8.55 0.86
CA LEU A 613 -10.93 -7.45 0.71
C LEU A 613 -10.35 -6.19 0.07
N ARG A 614 -9.07 -5.87 0.29
CA ARG A 614 -8.40 -4.71 -0.30
C ARG A 614 -7.73 -5.00 -1.64
N GLY A 615 -7.35 -6.25 -1.88
CA GLY A 615 -6.35 -6.57 -2.89
C GLY A 615 -4.93 -6.18 -2.45
N ALA A 616 -3.89 -6.74 -3.08
CA ALA A 616 -2.45 -6.60 -2.74
C ALA A 616 -1.84 -5.20 -2.97
N GLY A 617 -2.65 -4.16 -2.85
CA GLY A 617 -2.41 -2.81 -3.30
C GLY A 617 -1.76 -1.86 -2.29
N GLU A 618 -0.68 -2.21 -1.58
CA GLU A 618 0.17 -1.24 -0.84
C GLU A 618 1.43 -1.90 -0.27
N LEU A 619 2.57 -1.89 -0.97
CA LEU A 619 3.72 -2.73 -0.56
C LEU A 619 5.11 -2.09 -0.68
N LEU A 620 5.35 -1.05 -1.49
CA LEU A 620 6.73 -0.56 -1.74
C LEU A 620 6.84 0.96 -1.86
N GLY A 621 6.68 1.69 -0.75
CA GLY A 621 7.45 2.91 -0.46
C GLY A 621 7.00 4.29 -1.00
N THR A 622 7.20 5.29 -0.14
CA THR A 622 7.26 6.76 -0.32
C THR A 622 6.02 7.56 -0.74
N ARG A 623 4.95 6.96 -1.25
CA ARG A 623 3.70 7.70 -1.55
C ARG A 623 2.59 7.35 -0.58
N GLN A 624 1.73 8.34 -0.32
CA GLN A 624 0.70 8.35 0.71
C GLN A 624 -0.37 7.27 0.48
N SER A 625 -1.11 6.99 1.56
CA SER A 625 -2.20 6.01 1.67
C SER A 625 -3.08 5.93 0.42
N GLY A 626 -3.22 4.73 -0.16
CA GLY A 626 -4.20 4.39 -1.20
C GLY A 626 -3.66 4.02 -2.58
N GLU A 627 -2.35 4.03 -2.83
CA GLU A 627 -1.77 3.72 -4.15
C GLU A 627 -1.23 2.27 -4.26
N ASN A 628 -1.62 1.58 -5.34
CA ASN A 628 -1.14 0.23 -5.68
C ASN A 628 0.40 0.24 -5.90
N PRO A 629 1.20 -0.62 -5.23
CA PRO A 629 2.66 -0.68 -5.34
C PRO A 629 3.12 -1.22 -6.70
N PHE A 630 2.19 -1.83 -7.43
CA PHE A 630 2.35 -2.30 -8.78
C PHE A 630 1.56 -1.38 -9.70
N ARG A 631 2.20 -0.89 -10.75
CA ARG A 631 1.56 -0.03 -11.74
C ARG A 631 0.72 -0.84 -12.71
N VAL A 632 1.14 -2.07 -12.99
CA VAL A 632 0.60 -2.94 -14.03
C VAL A 632 -0.18 -4.09 -13.42
N ALA A 633 0.42 -4.79 -12.44
CA ALA A 633 -0.20 -5.97 -11.85
C ALA A 633 -1.39 -5.62 -10.94
N THR A 634 -2.54 -6.22 -11.21
CA THR A 634 -3.69 -6.14 -10.30
C THR A 634 -3.46 -7.02 -9.06
N PRO A 635 -4.15 -6.74 -7.94
CA PRO A 635 -4.17 -7.63 -6.78
C PRO A 635 -4.36 -9.12 -7.07
N GLU A 636 -5.27 -9.46 -7.98
CA GLU A 636 -5.59 -10.82 -8.39
C GLU A 636 -4.38 -11.45 -9.08
N GLN A 637 -3.74 -10.71 -10.00
CA GLN A 637 -2.55 -11.15 -10.72
C GLN A 637 -1.36 -11.30 -9.79
N VAL A 638 -1.16 -10.38 -8.83
CA VAL A 638 -0.12 -10.51 -7.79
C VAL A 638 -0.28 -11.84 -7.06
N ARG A 639 -1.49 -12.15 -6.57
CA ARG A 639 -1.74 -13.42 -5.86
C ARG A 639 -1.45 -14.65 -6.74
N ALA A 640 -1.82 -14.59 -8.02
CA ALA A 640 -1.66 -15.72 -8.93
C ALA A 640 -0.22 -15.91 -9.44
N LEU A 641 0.55 -14.83 -9.60
CA LEU A 641 1.80 -14.82 -10.36
C LEU A 641 3.05 -14.55 -9.51
N ILE A 642 2.93 -14.00 -8.30
CA ILE A 642 4.11 -13.62 -7.50
C ILE A 642 4.98 -14.83 -7.13
N GLY A 643 4.37 -15.98 -6.83
CA GLY A 643 5.10 -17.22 -6.54
C GLY A 643 5.87 -17.71 -7.77
N VAL A 644 5.21 -17.73 -8.92
CA VAL A 644 5.80 -18.10 -10.21
C VAL A 644 6.98 -17.20 -10.55
N ALA A 645 6.81 -15.88 -10.38
CA ALA A 645 7.86 -14.89 -10.61
C ALA A 645 9.05 -15.05 -9.64
N ALA A 646 8.78 -15.41 -8.38
CA ALA A 646 9.80 -15.64 -7.37
C ALA A 646 10.63 -16.91 -7.63
N ASP A 647 9.98 -17.98 -8.09
CA ASP A 647 10.62 -19.23 -8.48
C ASP A 647 11.44 -19.04 -9.76
N ASP A 648 10.91 -18.31 -10.74
CA ASP A 648 11.62 -18.03 -11.98
C ASP A 648 12.86 -17.13 -11.78
N ALA A 649 12.74 -16.11 -10.93
CA ALA A 649 13.87 -15.28 -10.53
C ALA A 649 14.93 -16.09 -9.77
N ARG A 650 14.52 -17.10 -8.98
CA ARG A 650 15.46 -18.03 -8.32
C ARG A 650 16.19 -18.87 -9.36
N LEU A 651 15.46 -19.42 -10.31
CA LEU A 651 16.00 -20.26 -11.37
C LEU A 651 17.07 -19.52 -12.19
N LEU A 652 16.79 -18.26 -12.55
CA LEU A 652 17.74 -17.42 -13.28
C LEU A 652 19.06 -17.22 -12.50
N LEU A 653 18.98 -16.96 -11.20
CA LEU A 653 20.17 -16.66 -10.39
C LEU A 653 20.96 -17.91 -9.99
N ASP A 654 20.27 -18.97 -9.57
CA ASP A 654 20.89 -20.15 -8.97
C ASP A 654 21.36 -21.15 -10.03
N ARG A 655 20.61 -21.29 -11.13
CA ARG A 655 20.86 -22.31 -12.17
C ARG A 655 21.43 -21.72 -13.45
N ASP A 656 20.88 -20.62 -13.94
CA ASP A 656 21.23 -20.08 -15.26
C ASP A 656 22.47 -19.16 -15.23
N GLY A 657 23.26 -19.22 -14.14
CA GLY A 657 24.53 -18.49 -14.01
C GLY A 657 24.38 -17.00 -13.72
N GLY A 658 23.21 -16.56 -13.25
CA GLY A 658 22.97 -15.16 -12.90
C GLY A 658 22.68 -14.28 -14.11
N LEU A 659 23.30 -13.10 -14.15
CA LEU A 659 22.94 -12.05 -15.12
C LEU A 659 23.85 -11.97 -16.35
N ASP A 660 24.83 -12.87 -16.46
CA ASP A 660 25.84 -12.78 -17.52
C ASP A 660 25.43 -13.55 -18.79
N GLY A 661 24.61 -14.59 -18.65
CA GLY A 661 24.02 -15.32 -19.77
C GLY A 661 23.00 -14.51 -20.58
N ALA A 662 22.61 -15.02 -21.75
CA ALA A 662 21.69 -14.32 -22.67
C ALA A 662 20.35 -13.92 -21.99
N ARG A 663 19.75 -14.86 -21.24
CA ARG A 663 18.54 -14.61 -20.44
C ARG A 663 18.78 -13.60 -19.31
N GLY A 664 19.95 -13.65 -18.68
CA GLY A 664 20.38 -12.69 -17.67
C GLY A 664 20.48 -11.26 -18.21
N GLN A 665 21.03 -11.09 -19.41
CA GLN A 665 21.09 -9.80 -20.09
C GLN A 665 19.70 -9.27 -20.46
N ALA A 666 18.79 -10.15 -20.91
CA ALA A 666 17.38 -9.80 -21.10
C ALA A 666 16.71 -9.37 -19.78
N ALA A 667 16.95 -10.10 -18.69
CA ALA A 667 16.44 -9.78 -17.37
C ALA A 667 17.01 -8.46 -16.81
N ARG A 668 18.22 -8.04 -17.20
CA ARG A 668 18.72 -6.69 -16.91
C ARG A 668 17.82 -5.62 -17.55
N MET A 669 17.31 -5.85 -18.76
CA MET A 669 16.41 -4.89 -19.43
C MET A 669 15.13 -4.66 -18.64
N VAL A 670 14.50 -5.74 -18.11
CA VAL A 670 13.26 -5.63 -17.33
C VAL A 670 13.47 -4.86 -16.02
N LEU A 671 14.64 -5.00 -15.37
CA LEU A 671 15.00 -4.22 -14.18
C LEU A 671 15.10 -2.71 -14.48
N TYR A 672 15.67 -2.37 -15.64
CA TYR A 672 15.73 -0.97 -16.08
C TYR A 672 14.34 -0.44 -16.47
N LEU A 673 13.52 -1.23 -17.15
CA LEU A 673 12.18 -0.86 -17.60
C LEU A 673 11.27 -0.44 -16.43
N PHE A 674 11.30 -1.23 -15.35
CA PHE A 674 10.54 -0.97 -14.12
C PHE A 674 11.31 -0.15 -13.06
N GLU A 675 12.45 0.46 -13.43
CA GLU A 675 13.23 1.36 -12.56
C GLU A 675 13.53 0.77 -11.17
N ARG A 676 13.93 -0.51 -11.14
CA ARG A 676 14.30 -1.18 -9.90
C ARG A 676 15.72 -0.76 -9.49
N ASP A 677 15.87 0.52 -9.12
CA ASP A 677 17.13 1.24 -8.92
C ASP A 677 18.07 0.54 -7.93
N ALA A 678 17.54 -0.07 -6.87
CA ALA A 678 18.36 -0.80 -5.90
C ALA A 678 18.99 -2.07 -6.52
N GLY A 679 18.25 -2.79 -7.37
CA GLY A 679 18.80 -3.92 -8.14
C GLY A 679 19.77 -3.45 -9.23
N VAL A 680 19.45 -2.32 -9.90
CA VAL A 680 20.33 -1.70 -10.90
C VAL A 680 21.65 -1.20 -10.28
N ALA A 681 21.63 -0.67 -9.06
CA ALA A 681 22.82 -0.22 -8.36
C ALA A 681 23.78 -1.38 -8.06
N THR A 682 23.25 -2.57 -7.70
CA THR A 682 24.07 -3.77 -7.54
C THR A 682 24.74 -4.24 -8.84
N LEU A 683 24.16 -3.93 -10.01
CA LEU A 683 24.80 -4.19 -11.31
C LEU A 683 25.97 -3.26 -11.62
N ARG A 684 26.00 -2.05 -11.04
CA ARG A 684 27.04 -1.04 -11.30
C ARG A 684 28.25 -1.17 -10.39
N GLY A 685 28.12 -1.90 -9.28
CA GLY A 685 29.20 -2.11 -8.31
C GLY A 685 29.94 -3.44 -8.46
N GLY A 686 29.64 -4.20 -9.52
CA GLY A 686 30.32 -5.45 -9.88
C GLY A 686 31.37 -5.24 -10.96
#